data_AF-A0A226MH84-F1
#
_entry.id   AF-A0A226MH84-F1
#
_cell.length_a   1.000
_cell.length_b   1.000
_cell.length_c   1.000
_cell.angle_alpha   90.00
_cell.angle_beta   90.00
_cell.angle_gamma   90.00
#
_symmetry.space_group_name_H-M   'P 1'
#
loop_
_entity.id
_entity.type
_entity.pdbx_description
1 polymer ?
#
loop_
_entity_poly.entity_id
_entity_poly.type
_entity_poly.pdbx_seq_one_letter_code
_entity_poly.pdbx_strand_id
1 'polypeptide(L)'
;VCRGRKWECTKNICDGTCTVIGTAHYLTFDGMKYKFPGECQYVLVQDFCKNNSGTFRILISNEGCSFTGEKCTKRVIILYKNGEIEMLNGNVCKLLFPFSEEFIIILGCLVNIKVSPKDSNDLEVMKSGRYYIILLGKSISVTWDLAMGVSVILKANFSDRVCGLCGNFDGIQNNDLTSSNEHLEVDPVDFGNSWKVNTHCADVKKISWEHALVSPLCNDNVLKQVMVETSCNILSEDLFEECKKLVNPEPYIDICMYDTCVCESIGDCACFCDAIAAYAHVCAQKGVIIHWRSPDLCRKYEVEGKELEMILAGNINAVIEFAFKNIGIFMLLFYFKTGKILDELSLDCVSPEDCPVCAVGDVKIPHGKRIVLSRDDPQHCRSCLCEGKNLSCVSCEPVEEILTLTTPALEDSELAPNEYSCSKMMDLAFLVDGSNKLSEEDFEQLKTFITGMMKKLHISQKKIRVSILVYRAGPTIYLGLKDIKTQSQMKTIVQNIKYAGDEVASAAEVLKYIVFQVFGKAERTNAAQIAMLFIASKSTGKVRSIIPALKNKKITVIPVGIGPYANVEQIRFIEKQLHSRAFLMSNMLELMDNRDLLIDYLCDLGPAESSPVPTPTMPNDIFPQWVLTVPPHFSEKSTPKSLDIAFVVEGSDNVGQENFNIIKKFLEKVITEMNIGKENIHITVMQYSDTITLEYSFREIQSKESIIEKVRSIPYQGGKATNTGHALDYISKHTFTSANGGRQNVPHLVYMLSSNPSTDVITRHPRSINVIPIGITPSANVQELRMISQPNSPIILQSYHTLIEEAPELVLQSCCSHKAWTERLELCNKPMDVMFLLDGSPNIGASEFEEMKNFVQAFIESADISNTSIHVSVLQYARENNLEISLNKPQETENLVNMVHLIQQREQGPTRLGE
;
A
#
# COMPACT_ATOMS: atom_id res chain seq x y z
N VAL A 1 -13.18 -12.94 58.69
CA VAL A 1 -12.85 -13.37 60.07
C VAL A 1 -13.94 -14.31 60.57
N CYS A 2 -13.59 -15.42 61.21
CA CYS A 2 -14.59 -16.27 61.86
C CYS A 2 -14.85 -15.77 63.29
N ARG A 3 -16.06 -15.32 63.57
CA ARG A 3 -16.48 -14.82 64.89
C ARG A 3 -17.81 -15.45 65.27
N GLY A 4 -17.87 -16.07 66.46
CA GLY A 4 -19.10 -16.69 66.95
C GLY A 4 -19.68 -17.79 66.05
N ARG A 5 -18.82 -18.64 65.45
CA ARG A 5 -19.19 -19.67 64.46
C ARG A 5 -19.84 -19.11 63.17
N LYS A 6 -19.68 -17.81 62.89
CA LYS A 6 -20.09 -17.17 61.65
C LYS A 6 -18.88 -16.58 60.93
N TRP A 7 -18.92 -16.63 59.60
CA TRP A 7 -17.96 -15.93 58.76
C TRP A 7 -18.39 -14.46 58.61
N GLU A 8 -17.60 -13.54 59.18
CA GLU A 8 -17.65 -12.11 58.90
C GLU A 8 -16.66 -11.82 57.76
N CYS A 9 -17.13 -11.83 56.52
CA CYS A 9 -16.31 -11.55 55.34
C CYS A 9 -16.25 -10.04 55.05
N THR A 10 -15.11 -9.56 54.57
CA THR A 10 -15.03 -8.21 54.00
C THR A 10 -15.79 -8.17 52.67
N LYS A 11 -16.31 -6.99 52.32
CA LYS A 11 -16.98 -6.75 51.02
C LYS A 11 -16.10 -5.91 50.09
N ASN A 12 -14.80 -6.07 50.20
CA ASN A 12 -13.86 -5.32 49.38
C ASN A 12 -13.99 -5.81 47.93
N ILE A 13 -14.08 -4.87 47.00
CA ILE A 13 -14.11 -5.17 45.57
C ILE A 13 -12.70 -5.61 45.17
N CYS A 14 -12.63 -6.72 44.43
CA CYS A 14 -11.38 -7.29 43.91
C CYS A 14 -11.04 -6.65 42.56
N ASP A 15 -9.85 -6.96 42.03
CA ASP A 15 -9.54 -6.65 40.64
C ASP A 15 -10.56 -7.31 39.71
N GLY A 16 -11.01 -6.59 38.69
CA GLY A 16 -12.04 -7.02 37.74
C GLY A 16 -11.44 -7.38 36.39
N THR A 17 -12.00 -8.40 35.73
CA THR A 17 -11.65 -8.77 34.36
C THR A 17 -12.87 -8.71 33.47
N CYS A 18 -12.82 -7.86 32.43
CA CYS A 18 -13.79 -7.87 31.34
C CYS A 18 -13.19 -8.66 30.17
N THR A 19 -13.98 -9.52 29.54
CA THR A 19 -13.52 -10.35 28.42
C THR A 19 -14.49 -10.28 27.26
N VAL A 20 -13.94 -10.11 26.07
CA VAL A 20 -14.63 -10.29 24.79
C VAL A 20 -14.15 -11.60 24.20
N ILE A 21 -15.08 -12.51 23.90
CA ILE A 21 -14.77 -13.84 23.39
C ILE A 21 -15.52 -14.03 22.08
N GLY A 22 -14.84 -14.64 21.10
CA GLY A 22 -15.49 -15.08 19.88
C GLY A 22 -16.01 -13.91 19.03
N THR A 23 -17.08 -14.16 18.30
CA THR A 23 -17.60 -13.21 17.31
C THR A 23 -18.25 -11.98 17.96
N ALA A 24 -19.05 -12.18 19.02
CA ALA A 24 -19.94 -11.13 19.54
C ALA A 24 -20.29 -11.27 21.04
N HIS A 25 -19.50 -12.01 21.82
CA HIS A 25 -19.81 -12.27 23.24
C HIS A 25 -18.97 -11.42 24.19
N TYR A 26 -19.64 -10.86 25.20
CA TYR A 26 -19.05 -9.98 26.20
C TYR A 26 -19.33 -10.54 27.59
N LEU A 27 -18.30 -10.53 28.44
CA LEU A 27 -18.37 -10.80 29.87
C LEU A 27 -17.86 -9.55 30.60
N THR A 28 -18.73 -8.87 31.33
CA THR A 28 -18.41 -7.64 32.06
C THR A 28 -17.54 -7.90 33.29
N PHE A 29 -17.06 -6.83 33.92
CA PHE A 29 -16.27 -6.94 35.15
C PHE A 29 -17.02 -7.62 36.30
N ASP A 30 -18.35 -7.43 36.36
CA ASP A 30 -19.22 -7.99 37.42
C ASP A 30 -19.85 -9.33 37.00
N GLY A 31 -19.43 -9.87 35.85
CA GLY A 31 -19.75 -11.22 35.40
C GLY A 31 -21.01 -11.33 34.52
N MET A 32 -21.59 -10.22 34.07
CA MET A 32 -22.75 -10.23 33.16
C MET A 32 -22.30 -10.71 31.78
N LYS A 33 -22.89 -11.81 31.32
CA LYS A 33 -22.68 -12.33 29.96
C LYS A 33 -23.82 -11.88 29.06
N TYR A 34 -23.47 -11.26 27.94
CA TYR A 34 -24.45 -10.90 26.92
C TYR A 34 -23.85 -11.01 25.51
N LYS A 35 -24.73 -10.93 24.51
CA LYS A 35 -24.36 -10.99 23.09
C LYS A 35 -24.68 -9.66 22.43
N PHE A 36 -23.72 -9.13 21.68
CA PHE A 36 -23.90 -7.90 20.92
C PHE A 36 -23.10 -7.97 19.60
N PRO A 37 -23.74 -8.34 18.48
CA PRO A 37 -23.07 -8.49 17.19
C PRO A 37 -22.93 -7.14 16.46
N GLY A 38 -22.22 -6.20 17.09
CA GLY A 38 -21.95 -4.89 16.51
C GLY A 38 -20.86 -4.95 15.43
N GLU A 39 -21.13 -4.33 14.28
CA GLU A 39 -20.17 -4.19 13.15
C GLU A 39 -19.45 -2.82 13.13
N CYS A 40 -19.74 -1.97 14.11
CA CYS A 40 -19.10 -0.65 14.27
C CYS A 40 -17.91 -0.69 15.24
N GLN A 41 -17.34 0.49 15.49
CA GLN A 41 -16.46 0.73 16.63
C GLN A 41 -17.27 1.14 17.87
N TYR A 42 -17.00 0.47 18.98
CA TYR A 42 -17.68 0.68 20.26
C TYR A 42 -16.69 0.95 21.39
N VAL A 43 -17.16 1.64 22.42
CA VAL A 43 -16.41 1.82 23.67
C VAL A 43 -16.44 0.52 24.45
N LEU A 44 -15.32 -0.21 24.49
CA LEU A 44 -15.22 -1.42 25.31
C LEU A 44 -15.24 -1.02 26.79
N VAL A 45 -14.33 -0.14 27.19
CA VAL A 45 -14.26 0.42 28.54
C VAL A 45 -13.54 1.77 28.52
N GLN A 46 -14.02 2.73 29.31
CA GLN A 46 -13.38 4.02 29.53
C GLN A 46 -13.70 4.54 30.93
N ASP A 47 -12.93 5.52 31.42
CA ASP A 47 -13.23 6.27 32.65
C ASP A 47 -13.75 7.70 32.38
N PHE A 48 -14.02 8.03 31.11
CA PHE A 48 -14.73 9.23 30.69
C PHE A 48 -16.25 9.07 30.91
N CYS A 49 -16.65 8.92 32.16
CA CYS A 49 -18.03 8.66 32.57
C CYS A 49 -18.57 9.84 33.38
N LYS A 50 -19.87 10.14 33.27
CA LYS A 50 -20.55 11.15 34.11
C LYS A 50 -19.85 12.53 34.14
N ASN A 51 -19.39 13.03 32.99
CA ASN A 51 -18.63 14.29 32.81
C ASN A 51 -17.24 14.37 33.50
N ASN A 52 -16.65 13.24 33.92
CA ASN A 52 -15.28 13.24 34.44
C ASN A 52 -14.21 13.40 33.34
N SER A 53 -13.12 14.07 33.68
CA SER A 53 -11.88 14.00 32.91
C SER A 53 -11.26 12.62 33.08
N GLY A 54 -11.54 11.70 32.17
CA GLY A 54 -10.98 10.36 32.15
C GLY A 54 -9.48 10.35 31.83
N THR A 55 -8.84 9.23 32.14
CA THR A 55 -7.43 8.93 31.90
C THR A 55 -7.22 7.96 30.74
N PHE A 56 -8.22 7.12 30.42
CA PHE A 56 -8.09 6.08 29.41
C PHE A 56 -9.40 5.73 28.70
N ARG A 57 -9.29 5.22 27.48
CA ARG A 57 -10.41 4.74 26.66
C ARG A 57 -9.93 3.60 25.77
N ILE A 58 -10.57 2.43 25.90
CA ILE A 58 -10.31 1.25 25.08
C ILE A 58 -11.51 1.04 24.16
N LEU A 59 -11.24 0.98 22.87
CA LEU A 59 -12.22 0.81 21.80
C LEU A 59 -12.05 -0.55 21.15
N ILE A 60 -13.16 -1.14 20.71
CA ILE A 60 -13.18 -2.42 20.01
C ILE A 60 -14.02 -2.32 18.74
N SER A 61 -13.60 -2.98 17.68
CA SER A 61 -14.35 -3.12 16.43
C SER A 61 -14.30 -4.57 15.97
N ASN A 62 -15.43 -5.09 15.48
CA ASN A 62 -15.51 -6.39 14.80
C ASN A 62 -15.53 -6.10 13.29
N GLU A 63 -14.54 -6.59 12.56
CA GLU A 63 -14.41 -6.44 11.10
C GLU A 63 -14.72 -7.78 10.41
N GLY A 64 -15.62 -7.79 9.43
CA GLY A 64 -15.92 -9.00 8.64
C GLY A 64 -16.64 -10.13 9.41
N CYS A 65 -17.31 -9.82 10.52
CA CYS A 65 -18.02 -10.79 11.36
C CYS A 65 -19.50 -10.99 10.96
N SER A 66 -19.83 -10.71 9.69
CA SER A 66 -21.18 -10.85 9.14
C SER A 66 -21.39 -12.24 8.50
N PHE A 67 -22.64 -12.59 8.16
CA PHE A 67 -23.03 -13.91 7.60
C PHE A 67 -22.46 -14.23 6.21
N THR A 68 -21.56 -13.41 5.66
CA THR A 68 -21.04 -13.47 4.29
C THR A 68 -19.62 -14.02 4.21
N GLY A 69 -19.31 -15.16 4.83
CA GLY A 69 -18.09 -15.94 4.55
C GLY A 69 -16.72 -15.21 4.66
N GLU A 70 -16.66 -14.01 5.25
CA GLU A 70 -15.42 -13.29 5.51
C GLU A 70 -14.77 -13.81 6.81
N LYS A 71 -13.43 -13.77 6.90
CA LYS A 71 -12.72 -14.08 8.15
C LYS A 71 -12.94 -12.94 9.14
N CYS A 72 -13.75 -13.19 10.17
CA CYS A 72 -14.01 -12.27 11.27
C CYS A 72 -12.71 -11.91 12.01
N THR A 73 -12.37 -10.62 12.10
CA THR A 73 -11.21 -10.10 12.81
C THR A 73 -11.62 -9.03 13.83
N LYS A 74 -10.75 -8.80 14.84
CA LYS A 74 -10.94 -7.75 15.84
C LYS A 74 -9.86 -6.67 15.71
N ARG A 75 -10.28 -5.43 15.94
CA ARG A 75 -9.41 -4.27 16.11
C ARG A 75 -9.61 -3.68 17.50
N VAL A 76 -8.53 -3.46 18.23
CA VAL A 76 -8.54 -2.83 19.56
C VAL A 76 -7.69 -1.56 19.53
N ILE A 77 -8.25 -0.43 19.97
CA ILE A 77 -7.54 0.84 20.08
C ILE A 77 -7.53 1.27 21.54
N ILE A 78 -6.35 1.49 22.09
CA ILE A 78 -6.13 1.93 23.47
C ILE A 78 -5.66 3.38 23.43
N LEU A 79 -6.43 4.26 24.06
CA LEU A 79 -6.08 5.65 24.30
C LEU A 79 -5.73 5.79 25.78
N TYR A 80 -4.50 6.19 26.10
CA TYR A 80 -4.02 6.31 27.48
C TYR A 80 -3.02 7.46 27.60
N LYS A 81 -3.30 8.45 28.48
CA LYS A 81 -2.44 9.63 28.72
C LYS A 81 -1.87 10.28 27.44
N ASN A 82 -2.74 10.54 26.45
CA ASN A 82 -2.41 11.08 25.11
C ASN A 82 -1.60 10.15 24.19
N GLY A 83 -1.33 8.91 24.60
CA GLY A 83 -0.85 7.87 23.70
C GLY A 83 -1.99 7.13 23.01
N GLU A 84 -1.71 6.59 21.82
CA GLU A 84 -2.62 5.75 21.04
C GLU A 84 -1.88 4.47 20.63
N ILE A 85 -2.41 3.33 21.06
CA ILE A 85 -1.90 2.00 20.74
C ILE A 85 -2.99 1.25 19.99
N GLU A 86 -2.67 0.77 18.80
CA GLU A 86 -3.59 0.00 17.97
C GLU A 86 -3.11 -1.45 17.84
N MET A 87 -4.04 -2.38 18.04
CA MET A 87 -3.88 -3.80 17.85
C MET A 87 -4.87 -4.28 16.79
N LEU A 88 -4.39 -4.95 15.74
CA LEU A 88 -5.21 -5.42 14.63
C LEU A 88 -4.89 -6.87 14.28
N ASN A 89 -5.91 -7.72 14.17
CA ASN A 89 -5.74 -9.05 13.60
C ASN A 89 -5.82 -9.00 12.07
N GLY A 90 -4.74 -9.37 11.40
CA GLY A 90 -4.72 -9.51 9.95
C GLY A 90 -3.51 -10.33 9.57
N ASN A 91 -3.62 -11.11 8.49
CA ASN A 91 -2.62 -12.06 7.98
C ASN A 91 -1.28 -11.40 7.57
N VAL A 92 -0.59 -10.76 8.50
CA VAL A 92 0.75 -10.18 8.37
C VAL A 92 1.65 -10.90 9.36
N CYS A 93 1.87 -12.18 9.10
CA CYS A 93 3.10 -12.84 9.48
C CYS A 93 3.90 -13.02 8.19
N LYS A 94 4.83 -12.11 7.90
CA LYS A 94 5.96 -12.45 7.04
C LYS A 94 7.22 -11.72 7.48
N LEU A 95 8.20 -12.56 7.76
CA LEU A 95 9.61 -12.32 7.95
C LEU A 95 10.18 -11.40 6.86
N LEU A 96 11.00 -10.43 7.28
CA LEU A 96 11.99 -9.78 6.43
C LEU A 96 13.27 -9.62 7.24
N PHE A 97 14.27 -10.46 6.97
CA PHE A 97 15.68 -10.13 7.22
C PHE A 97 16.54 -10.78 6.13
N PRO A 98 17.74 -10.24 5.80
CA PRO A 98 18.24 -8.87 6.01
C PRO A 98 19.00 -8.28 4.79
N PHE A 99 19.18 -6.96 4.77
CA PHE A 99 20.44 -6.30 4.38
C PHE A 99 20.51 -4.90 5.00
N SER A 100 20.82 -4.82 6.30
CA SER A 100 21.73 -3.85 6.94
C SER A 100 21.49 -3.82 8.46
N GLU A 101 22.58 -3.72 9.23
CA GLU A 101 22.62 -3.75 10.69
C GLU A 101 21.93 -2.53 11.31
N GLU A 102 20.71 -2.72 11.80
CA GLU A 102 19.99 -1.96 12.83
C GLU A 102 18.51 -2.33 12.66
N PHE A 103 18.01 -3.33 13.39
CA PHE A 103 16.63 -3.43 13.89
C PHE A 103 16.35 -4.85 14.42
N ILE A 104 15.67 -4.88 15.56
CA ILE A 104 15.28 -6.07 16.34
C ILE A 104 14.14 -6.83 15.63
N ILE A 105 14.36 -8.13 15.40
CA ILE A 105 13.37 -9.10 14.90
C ILE A 105 12.48 -9.53 16.07
N ILE A 106 11.16 -9.28 16.00
CA ILE A 106 10.19 -10.03 16.82
C ILE A 106 9.07 -10.50 15.87
N LEU A 107 9.02 -11.81 15.63
CA LEU A 107 7.86 -12.45 15.00
C LEU A 107 6.63 -12.24 15.88
N GLY A 108 5.64 -11.48 15.43
CA GLY A 108 4.30 -11.41 16.03
C GLY A 108 3.51 -10.20 15.52
N CYS A 109 2.18 -10.27 15.61
CA CYS A 109 1.27 -9.22 15.16
C CYS A 109 1.75 -7.81 15.56
N LEU A 110 1.64 -6.87 14.63
CA LEU A 110 2.04 -5.48 14.85
C LEU A 110 1.15 -4.85 15.94
N VAL A 111 1.68 -4.68 17.16
CA VAL A 111 1.18 -3.66 18.08
C VAL A 111 1.72 -2.33 17.55
N ASN A 112 0.86 -1.54 16.92
CA ASN A 112 1.25 -0.28 16.32
C ASN A 112 1.06 0.85 17.34
N ILE A 113 2.16 1.35 17.90
CA ILE A 113 2.15 2.53 18.77
C ILE A 113 2.16 3.76 17.86
N LYS A 114 0.97 4.34 17.62
CA LYS A 114 0.82 5.53 16.77
C LYS A 114 1.35 6.79 17.46
N VAL A 115 1.11 6.89 18.76
CA VAL A 115 1.60 7.98 19.61
C VAL A 115 2.03 7.36 20.94
N SER A 116 3.31 7.52 21.29
CA SER A 116 3.80 7.04 22.59
C SER A 116 3.20 7.89 23.72
N PRO A 117 2.73 7.29 24.84
CA PRO A 117 2.34 8.04 26.02
C PRO A 117 3.49 8.95 26.48
N LYS A 118 3.18 10.12 27.05
CA LYS A 118 4.19 11.09 27.54
C LYS A 118 5.20 10.50 28.53
N ASP A 119 4.83 9.40 29.21
CA ASP A 119 5.67 8.65 30.15
C ASP A 119 5.91 7.23 29.62
N SER A 120 7.03 6.99 28.93
CA SER A 120 7.37 5.68 28.35
C SER A 120 7.60 4.56 29.38
N ASN A 121 7.74 4.89 30.67
CA ASN A 121 7.82 3.90 31.75
C ASN A 121 6.44 3.32 32.14
N ASP A 122 5.34 3.96 31.75
CA ASP A 122 3.97 3.53 32.05
C ASP A 122 3.40 2.62 30.95
N LEU A 123 4.16 2.28 29.90
CA LEU A 123 3.74 1.38 28.85
C LEU A 123 4.72 0.22 28.72
N GLU A 124 4.24 -0.99 28.94
CA GLU A 124 4.99 -2.21 28.64
C GLU A 124 4.16 -3.09 27.70
N VAL A 125 4.78 -3.50 26.59
CA VAL A 125 4.17 -4.41 25.62
C VAL A 125 4.99 -5.68 25.62
N MET A 126 4.34 -6.79 25.97
CA MET A 126 4.97 -8.10 26.09
C MET A 126 4.27 -9.08 25.17
N LYS A 127 5.03 -9.97 24.55
CA LYS A 127 4.49 -11.15 23.87
C LYS A 127 4.83 -12.37 24.68
N SER A 128 3.83 -13.15 25.09
CA SER A 128 4.03 -14.41 25.82
C SER A 128 3.18 -15.52 25.20
N GLY A 129 3.84 -16.50 24.59
CA GLY A 129 3.18 -17.57 23.85
C GLY A 129 2.30 -17.02 22.73
N ARG A 130 0.99 -17.26 22.82
CA ARG A 130 -0.03 -16.76 21.87
C ARG A 130 -0.63 -15.40 22.25
N TYR A 131 -0.25 -14.84 23.39
CA TYR A 131 -0.86 -13.62 23.90
C TYR A 131 0.06 -12.42 23.75
N TYR A 132 -0.53 -11.28 23.37
CA TYR A 132 0.03 -9.98 23.70
C TYR A 132 -0.52 -9.50 25.02
N ILE A 133 0.35 -8.93 25.85
CA ILE A 133 0.02 -8.35 27.15
C ILE A 133 0.52 -6.91 27.13
N ILE A 134 -0.40 -5.98 27.26
CA ILE A 134 -0.12 -4.54 27.35
C ILE A 134 -0.38 -4.12 28.78
N LEU A 135 0.63 -3.56 29.44
CA LEU A 135 0.52 -2.99 30.76
C LEU A 135 0.53 -1.46 30.63
N LEU A 136 -0.51 -0.82 31.20
CA LEU A 136 -0.69 0.62 31.20
C LEU A 136 -0.66 1.10 32.66
N GLY A 137 0.48 1.65 33.05
CA GLY A 137 0.80 1.97 34.45
C GLY A 137 0.76 0.73 35.34
N LYS A 138 0.29 0.90 36.58
CA LYS A 138 0.19 -0.19 37.57
C LYS A 138 -1.21 -0.80 37.70
N SER A 139 -2.19 -0.25 36.98
CA SER A 139 -3.60 -0.48 37.29
C SER A 139 -4.45 -1.02 36.15
N ILE A 140 -3.93 -1.04 34.91
CA ILE A 140 -4.66 -1.48 33.73
C ILE A 140 -3.77 -2.45 32.96
N SER A 141 -4.34 -3.61 32.59
CA SER A 141 -3.71 -4.55 31.67
C SER A 141 -4.70 -4.97 30.58
N VAL A 142 -4.22 -5.08 29.35
CA VAL A 142 -4.99 -5.58 28.21
C VAL A 142 -4.27 -6.80 27.66
N THR A 143 -4.98 -7.92 27.54
CA THR A 143 -4.47 -9.14 26.92
C THR A 143 -5.24 -9.47 25.65
N TRP A 144 -4.54 -9.94 24.64
CA TRP A 144 -5.16 -10.36 23.38
C TRP A 144 -4.51 -11.64 22.87
N ASP A 145 -5.33 -12.66 22.58
CA ASP A 145 -4.93 -14.01 22.18
C ASP A 145 -4.52 -14.17 20.71
N LEU A 146 -4.41 -13.05 19.97
CA LEU A 146 -4.16 -13.01 18.53
C LEU A 146 -5.24 -13.67 17.66
N ALA A 147 -6.39 -13.93 18.24
CA ALA A 147 -7.58 -14.45 17.58
C ALA A 147 -8.78 -13.57 17.99
N MET A 148 -9.76 -14.16 18.66
CA MET A 148 -11.04 -13.54 18.99
C MET A 148 -11.17 -13.14 20.47
N GLY A 149 -10.18 -13.43 21.31
CA GLY A 149 -10.23 -13.23 22.76
C GLY A 149 -9.46 -12.00 23.24
N VAL A 150 -10.16 -10.98 23.72
CA VAL A 150 -9.56 -9.76 24.32
C VAL A 150 -10.00 -9.66 25.78
N SER A 151 -9.07 -9.54 26.72
CA SER A 151 -9.40 -9.23 28.12
C SER A 151 -8.81 -7.90 28.57
N VAL A 152 -9.58 -7.18 29.38
CA VAL A 152 -9.13 -5.99 30.10
C VAL A 152 -9.20 -6.28 31.59
N ILE A 153 -8.08 -6.11 32.29
CA ILE A 153 -7.96 -6.32 33.73
C ILE A 153 -7.76 -4.95 34.37
N LEU A 154 -8.66 -4.59 35.29
CA LEU A 154 -8.61 -3.36 36.07
C LEU A 154 -8.41 -3.65 37.54
N LYS A 155 -7.56 -2.87 38.19
CA LYS A 155 -7.44 -2.89 39.65
C LYS A 155 -8.73 -2.35 40.30
N ALA A 156 -9.01 -2.82 41.52
CA ALA A 156 -10.21 -2.44 42.28
C ALA A 156 -10.41 -0.92 42.48
N ASN A 157 -9.36 -0.10 42.31
CA ASN A 157 -9.45 1.36 42.39
C ASN A 157 -10.28 2.02 41.27
N PHE A 158 -10.57 1.29 40.20
CA PHE A 158 -11.46 1.74 39.11
C PHE A 158 -12.93 1.39 39.33
N SER A 159 -13.28 0.81 40.47
CA SER A 159 -14.67 0.44 40.77
C SER A 159 -15.61 1.66 40.76
N ASP A 160 -16.76 1.52 40.08
CA ASP A 160 -17.77 2.57 39.83
C ASP A 160 -17.19 3.85 39.17
N ARG A 161 -16.06 3.72 38.45
CA ARG A 161 -15.42 4.83 37.71
C ARG A 161 -15.34 4.59 36.21
N VAL A 162 -15.69 3.39 35.77
CA VAL A 162 -15.63 3.00 34.37
C VAL A 162 -17.03 2.82 33.79
N CYS A 163 -17.11 2.84 32.48
CA CYS A 163 -18.33 2.63 31.72
C CYS A 163 -17.97 2.17 30.30
N GLY A 164 -18.94 1.58 29.61
CA GLY A 164 -18.76 0.98 28.29
C GLY A 164 -19.43 -0.38 28.22
N LEU A 165 -19.10 -1.15 27.18
CA LEU A 165 -19.56 -2.53 27.00
C LEU A 165 -19.15 -3.46 28.16
N CYS A 166 -18.11 -3.11 28.92
CA CYS A 166 -17.67 -3.87 30.09
C CYS A 166 -18.45 -3.58 31.39
N GLY A 167 -19.50 -2.75 31.36
CA GLY A 167 -20.26 -2.36 32.54
C GLY A 167 -19.57 -1.28 33.39
N ASN A 168 -20.05 -1.08 34.62
CA ASN A 168 -19.57 -0.01 35.52
C ASN A 168 -18.64 -0.50 36.64
N PHE A 169 -18.45 -1.82 36.79
CA PHE A 169 -17.50 -2.43 37.74
C PHE A 169 -17.78 -2.03 39.20
N ASP A 170 -19.02 -2.22 39.65
CA ASP A 170 -19.44 -1.92 41.03
C ASP A 170 -19.75 -3.19 41.85
N GLY A 171 -19.59 -4.37 41.25
CA GLY A 171 -19.90 -5.66 41.85
C GLY A 171 -21.36 -6.09 41.70
N ILE A 172 -22.19 -5.34 40.95
CA ILE A 172 -23.63 -5.58 40.79
C ILE A 172 -23.94 -5.95 39.34
N GLN A 173 -23.88 -7.24 39.02
CA GLN A 173 -24.10 -7.76 37.67
C GLN A 173 -25.38 -7.26 36.95
N ASN A 174 -26.47 -6.99 37.67
CA ASN A 174 -27.78 -6.70 37.07
C ASN A 174 -27.95 -5.25 36.58
N ASN A 175 -26.98 -4.37 36.84
CA ASN A 175 -27.00 -2.99 36.36
C ASN A 175 -25.97 -2.72 35.24
N ASP A 176 -25.20 -3.75 34.85
CA ASP A 176 -24.14 -3.62 33.85
C ASP A 176 -24.64 -3.15 32.48
N LEU A 177 -25.91 -3.40 32.15
CA LEU A 177 -26.56 -2.94 30.92
C LEU A 177 -27.03 -1.48 31.02
N THR A 178 -26.29 -0.63 31.73
CA THR A 178 -26.56 0.81 31.80
C THR A 178 -25.98 1.53 30.58
N SER A 179 -26.85 2.12 29.77
CA SER A 179 -26.48 2.80 28.53
C SER A 179 -25.60 4.03 28.75
N SER A 180 -25.02 4.56 27.67
CA SER A 180 -24.24 5.81 27.69
C SER A 180 -25.06 7.04 28.14
N ASN A 181 -26.40 6.93 28.13
CA ASN A 181 -27.32 7.93 28.65
C ASN A 181 -27.76 7.65 30.10
N GLU A 182 -27.07 6.76 30.82
CA GLU A 182 -27.32 6.41 32.22
C GLU A 182 -28.69 5.74 32.49
N HIS A 183 -29.28 5.10 31.47
CA HIS A 183 -30.51 4.34 31.62
C HIS A 183 -30.23 2.84 31.61
N LEU A 184 -30.88 2.11 32.51
CA LEU A 184 -30.80 0.65 32.51
C LEU A 184 -31.59 0.09 31.33
N GLU A 185 -30.91 -0.58 30.41
CA GLU A 185 -31.51 -1.23 29.26
C GLU A 185 -31.85 -2.68 29.58
N VAL A 186 -32.98 -3.16 29.04
CA VAL A 186 -33.39 -4.56 29.15
C VAL A 186 -32.74 -5.41 28.05
N ASP A 187 -32.56 -4.83 26.87
CA ASP A 187 -32.04 -5.51 25.69
C ASP A 187 -30.55 -5.20 25.51
N PRO A 188 -29.65 -6.20 25.48
CA PRO A 188 -28.23 -5.98 25.24
C PRO A 188 -27.92 -5.26 23.92
N VAL A 189 -28.81 -5.35 22.92
CA VAL A 189 -28.67 -4.64 21.64
C VAL A 189 -28.84 -3.13 21.82
N ASP A 190 -29.81 -2.69 22.60
CA ASP A 190 -30.01 -1.26 22.89
C ASP A 190 -28.83 -0.71 23.70
N PHE A 191 -28.44 -1.45 24.73
CA PHE A 191 -27.26 -1.16 25.53
C PHE A 191 -26.02 -1.00 24.66
N GLY A 192 -25.71 -1.99 23.81
CA GLY A 192 -24.52 -1.96 22.97
C GLY A 192 -24.53 -0.85 21.93
N ASN A 193 -25.68 -0.58 21.31
CA ASN A 193 -25.84 0.53 20.36
C ASN A 193 -25.59 1.90 21.01
N SER A 194 -25.91 2.06 22.30
CA SER A 194 -25.65 3.30 23.03
C SER A 194 -24.16 3.62 23.17
N TRP A 195 -23.28 2.61 23.15
CA TRP A 195 -21.83 2.74 23.30
C TRP A 195 -21.07 2.88 21.98
N LYS A 196 -21.79 3.10 20.88
CA LYS A 196 -21.24 3.30 19.54
C LYS A 196 -20.45 4.61 19.45
N VAL A 197 -19.22 4.54 18.94
CA VAL A 197 -18.32 5.71 18.83
C VAL A 197 -18.75 6.64 17.68
N ASN A 198 -19.13 6.05 16.53
CA ASN A 198 -19.55 6.81 15.35
C ASN A 198 -21.06 6.75 15.17
N THR A 199 -21.72 7.89 15.36
CA THR A 199 -23.18 8.06 15.21
C THR A 199 -23.70 7.75 13.80
N HIS A 200 -22.85 7.78 12.78
CA HIS A 200 -23.22 7.48 11.39
C HIS A 200 -23.27 5.98 11.07
N CYS A 201 -22.69 5.14 11.92
CA CYS A 201 -22.76 3.69 11.73
C CYS A 201 -24.15 3.21 12.13
N ALA A 202 -24.75 2.29 11.35
CA ALA A 202 -26.10 1.83 11.60
C ALA A 202 -26.19 1.07 12.93
N ASP A 203 -27.33 1.19 13.62
CA ASP A 203 -27.59 0.40 14.82
C ASP A 203 -27.79 -1.06 14.47
N VAL A 204 -27.30 -1.94 15.34
CA VAL A 204 -27.61 -3.37 15.30
C VAL A 204 -29.12 -3.52 15.49
N LYS A 205 -29.76 -4.25 14.59
CA LYS A 205 -31.20 -4.51 14.66
C LYS A 205 -31.49 -5.65 15.61
N LYS A 206 -32.54 -5.50 16.40
CA LYS A 206 -33.09 -6.59 17.20
C LYS A 206 -33.62 -7.69 16.29
N ILE A 207 -33.25 -8.93 16.57
CA ILE A 207 -33.87 -10.10 15.94
C ILE A 207 -35.24 -10.28 16.60
N SER A 208 -36.31 -10.31 15.81
CA SER A 208 -37.67 -10.49 16.33
C SER A 208 -37.76 -11.81 17.10
N TRP A 209 -38.24 -11.77 18.34
CA TRP A 209 -38.38 -12.91 19.26
C TRP A 209 -39.21 -14.08 18.71
N GLU A 210 -40.02 -13.85 17.67
CA GLU A 210 -40.77 -14.88 16.95
C GLU A 210 -39.87 -15.82 16.11
N HIS A 211 -38.65 -15.40 15.74
CA HIS A 211 -37.67 -16.23 15.01
C HIS A 211 -36.60 -16.87 15.93
N ALA A 212 -36.37 -16.33 17.13
CA ALA A 212 -35.29 -16.77 18.02
C ALA A 212 -35.64 -17.99 18.89
N LEU A 213 -36.92 -18.27 19.10
CA LEU A 213 -37.38 -19.37 19.96
C LEU A 213 -37.54 -20.71 19.24
N VAL A 214 -37.39 -20.76 17.90
CA VAL A 214 -37.70 -21.96 17.10
C VAL A 214 -36.60 -22.34 16.08
N SER A 215 -35.62 -21.47 15.81
CA SER A 215 -34.49 -21.83 14.94
C SER A 215 -33.33 -22.41 15.78
N PRO A 216 -32.95 -23.70 15.60
CA PRO A 216 -31.80 -24.25 16.30
C PRO A 216 -30.53 -23.52 15.87
N LEU A 217 -29.59 -23.38 16.81
CA LEU A 217 -28.35 -22.59 16.68
C LEU A 217 -27.57 -22.89 15.39
N CYS A 218 -27.69 -24.12 14.90
CA CYS A 218 -27.06 -24.66 13.70
C CYS A 218 -27.99 -24.70 12.45
N ASN A 219 -28.92 -23.75 12.25
CA ASN A 219 -29.78 -23.65 11.04
C ASN A 219 -30.51 -24.96 10.65
N ASP A 220 -31.27 -25.53 11.59
CA ASP A 220 -32.02 -26.80 11.44
C ASP A 220 -31.18 -28.06 11.18
N ASN A 221 -29.85 -27.98 11.24
CA ASN A 221 -28.97 -29.14 11.15
C ASN A 221 -28.83 -29.85 12.50
N VAL A 222 -29.77 -30.76 12.79
CA VAL A 222 -29.81 -31.54 14.04
C VAL A 222 -28.52 -32.34 14.27
N LEU A 223 -27.91 -32.90 13.22
CA LEU A 223 -26.66 -33.66 13.34
C LEU A 223 -25.51 -32.76 13.79
N LYS A 224 -25.39 -31.57 13.20
CA LYS A 224 -24.38 -30.58 13.58
C LYS A 224 -24.63 -30.07 15.00
N GLN A 225 -25.88 -29.80 15.36
CA GLN A 225 -26.27 -29.38 16.70
C GLN A 225 -25.82 -30.40 17.76
N VAL A 226 -26.13 -31.68 17.58
CA VAL A 226 -25.73 -32.75 18.53
C VAL A 226 -24.21 -32.89 18.61
N MET A 227 -23.50 -32.79 17.48
CA MET A 227 -22.04 -32.85 17.49
C MET A 227 -21.43 -31.64 18.22
N VAL A 228 -21.93 -30.43 18.00
CA VAL A 228 -21.49 -29.20 18.69
C VAL A 228 -21.75 -29.29 20.19
N GLU A 229 -22.96 -29.70 20.59
CA GLU A 229 -23.33 -29.90 22.00
C GLU A 229 -22.39 -30.92 22.66
N THR A 230 -22.15 -32.05 22.00
CA THR A 230 -21.25 -33.10 22.50
C THR A 230 -19.81 -32.59 22.64
N SER A 231 -19.30 -31.87 21.63
CA SER A 231 -17.92 -31.37 21.65
C SER A 231 -17.70 -30.26 22.68
N CYS A 232 -18.62 -29.30 22.79
CA CYS A 232 -18.51 -28.17 23.73
C CYS A 232 -18.74 -28.59 25.19
N ASN A 233 -19.41 -29.72 25.42
CA ASN A 233 -19.59 -30.28 26.76
C ASN A 233 -18.28 -30.70 27.45
N ILE A 234 -17.15 -30.77 26.71
CA ILE A 234 -15.83 -31.01 27.31
C ILE A 234 -15.47 -30.02 28.44
N LEU A 235 -15.97 -28.78 28.38
CA LEU A 235 -15.77 -27.77 29.43
C LEU A 235 -16.49 -28.15 30.75
N SER A 236 -17.47 -29.04 30.67
CA SER A 236 -18.20 -29.62 31.80
C SER A 236 -17.65 -30.98 32.25
N GLU A 237 -16.68 -31.57 31.55
CA GLU A 237 -16.14 -32.90 31.87
C GLU A 237 -15.06 -32.86 32.96
N ASP A 238 -14.57 -34.04 33.34
CA ASP A 238 -13.59 -34.25 34.42
C ASP A 238 -12.28 -33.50 34.19
N LEU A 239 -11.91 -33.25 32.93
CA LEU A 239 -10.70 -32.50 32.56
C LEU A 239 -10.67 -31.09 33.18
N PHE A 240 -11.84 -30.49 33.41
CA PHE A 240 -11.99 -29.15 33.98
C PHE A 240 -12.52 -29.14 35.43
N GLU A 241 -12.60 -30.28 36.11
CA GLU A 241 -13.24 -30.42 37.44
C GLU A 241 -12.73 -29.43 38.49
N GLU A 242 -11.41 -29.26 38.60
CA GLU A 242 -10.82 -28.31 39.56
C GLU A 242 -11.11 -26.85 39.20
N CYS A 243 -11.23 -26.53 37.91
CA CYS A 243 -11.57 -25.18 37.48
C CYS A 243 -13.05 -24.86 37.67
N LYS A 244 -13.95 -25.82 37.44
CA LYS A 244 -15.41 -25.63 37.62
C LYS A 244 -15.78 -25.15 39.02
N LYS A 245 -14.99 -25.51 40.04
CA LYS A 245 -15.15 -25.05 41.42
C LYS A 245 -14.84 -23.55 41.61
N LEU A 246 -14.05 -22.96 40.71
CA LEU A 246 -13.53 -21.59 40.78
C LEU A 246 -14.11 -20.66 39.71
N VAL A 247 -14.47 -21.21 38.54
CA VAL A 247 -14.94 -20.46 37.36
C VAL A 247 -16.14 -21.19 36.77
N ASN A 248 -17.29 -20.52 36.68
CA ASN A 248 -18.48 -21.09 36.04
C ASN A 248 -18.20 -21.38 34.55
N PRO A 249 -18.30 -22.64 34.07
CA PRO A 249 -18.09 -22.97 32.66
C PRO A 249 -19.26 -22.56 31.76
N GLU A 250 -20.46 -22.35 32.30
CA GLU A 250 -21.69 -22.14 31.52
C GLU A 250 -21.58 -21.00 30.47
N PRO A 251 -21.04 -19.81 30.79
CA PRO A 251 -20.85 -18.77 29.78
C PRO A 251 -19.97 -19.21 28.62
N TYR A 252 -18.94 -20.02 28.88
CA TYR A 252 -17.97 -20.48 27.88
C TYR A 252 -18.52 -21.62 27.03
N ILE A 253 -19.38 -22.47 27.62
CA ILE A 253 -20.11 -23.52 26.90
C ILE A 253 -21.09 -22.89 25.92
N ASP A 254 -21.86 -21.89 26.36
CA ASP A 254 -22.77 -21.15 25.47
C ASP A 254 -22.06 -20.51 24.28
N ILE A 255 -20.90 -19.90 24.54
CA ILE A 255 -20.07 -19.27 23.51
C ILE A 255 -19.53 -20.33 22.55
N CYS A 256 -19.02 -21.44 23.07
CA CYS A 256 -18.56 -22.58 22.28
C CYS A 256 -19.67 -23.10 21.36
N MET A 257 -20.87 -23.32 21.91
CA MET A 257 -22.02 -23.83 21.15
C MET A 257 -22.41 -22.87 20.02
N TYR A 258 -22.49 -21.57 20.31
CA TYR A 258 -22.87 -20.57 19.33
C TYR A 258 -21.83 -20.43 18.21
N ASP A 259 -20.56 -20.17 18.55
CA ASP A 259 -19.52 -19.90 17.55
C ASP A 259 -19.19 -21.15 16.72
N THR A 260 -19.20 -22.35 17.32
CA THR A 260 -18.97 -23.60 16.58
C THR A 260 -20.12 -23.93 15.64
N CYS A 261 -21.36 -23.56 15.98
CA CYS A 261 -22.51 -23.73 15.08
C CYS A 261 -22.39 -22.86 13.81
N VAL A 262 -21.78 -21.68 13.90
CA VAL A 262 -21.60 -20.76 12.77
C VAL A 262 -20.47 -21.19 11.83
N CYS A 263 -19.46 -21.93 12.30
CA CYS A 263 -18.29 -22.33 11.49
C CYS A 263 -18.60 -23.51 10.54
N GLU A 264 -17.93 -23.58 9.38
CA GLU A 264 -18.26 -24.52 8.30
C GLU A 264 -18.09 -25.99 8.70
N SER A 265 -17.06 -26.30 9.50
CA SER A 265 -16.83 -27.63 10.08
C SER A 265 -16.56 -27.54 11.59
N ILE A 266 -17.04 -28.54 12.34
CA ILE A 266 -16.70 -28.73 13.77
C ILE A 266 -15.18 -29.01 13.94
N GLY A 267 -14.51 -29.41 12.85
CA GLY A 267 -13.06 -29.58 12.75
C GLY A 267 -12.27 -28.35 12.29
N ASP A 268 -12.92 -27.21 12.02
CA ASP A 268 -12.18 -25.96 11.78
C ASP A 268 -11.59 -25.48 13.12
N CYS A 269 -10.31 -25.81 13.34
CA CYS A 269 -9.54 -25.64 14.58
C CYS A 269 -9.53 -24.24 15.22
N ALA A 270 -10.18 -23.22 14.65
CA ALA A 270 -10.21 -21.87 15.20
C ALA A 270 -11.36 -21.70 16.21
N CYS A 271 -12.62 -21.82 15.78
CA CYS A 271 -13.78 -21.42 16.59
C CYS A 271 -13.96 -22.25 17.88
N PHE A 272 -13.89 -23.57 17.76
CA PHE A 272 -14.03 -24.51 18.88
C PHE A 272 -12.84 -24.42 19.85
N CYS A 273 -11.62 -24.41 19.33
CA CYS A 273 -10.42 -24.43 20.16
C CYS A 273 -10.14 -23.09 20.85
N ASP A 274 -10.60 -21.98 20.29
CA ASP A 274 -10.46 -20.66 20.91
C ASP A 274 -11.38 -20.52 22.13
N ALA A 275 -12.60 -21.06 22.08
CA ALA A 275 -13.50 -21.10 23.24
C ALA A 275 -12.91 -21.94 24.39
N ILE A 276 -12.36 -23.12 24.09
CA ILE A 276 -11.69 -23.95 25.11
C ILE A 276 -10.43 -23.27 25.65
N ALA A 277 -9.65 -22.65 24.77
CA ALA A 277 -8.45 -21.91 25.18
C ALA A 277 -8.79 -20.75 26.13
N ALA A 278 -9.90 -20.04 25.86
CA ALA A 278 -10.37 -18.94 26.70
C ALA A 278 -10.76 -19.43 28.10
N TYR A 279 -11.50 -20.53 28.21
CA TYR A 279 -11.85 -21.08 29.53
C TYR A 279 -10.60 -21.56 30.28
N ALA A 280 -9.74 -22.33 29.63
CA ALA A 280 -8.47 -22.79 30.22
C ALA A 280 -7.56 -21.63 30.68
N HIS A 281 -7.58 -20.50 29.96
CA HIS A 281 -6.84 -19.31 30.36
C HIS A 281 -7.39 -18.70 31.66
N VAL A 282 -8.71 -18.59 31.81
CA VAL A 282 -9.33 -18.06 33.03
C VAL A 282 -9.18 -19.03 34.21
N CYS A 283 -9.21 -20.34 33.97
CA CYS A 283 -8.84 -21.35 34.96
C CYS A 283 -7.42 -21.12 35.48
N ALA A 284 -6.48 -20.89 34.56
CA ALA A 284 -5.11 -20.61 34.90
C ALA A 284 -5.01 -19.35 35.75
N GLN A 285 -5.71 -18.26 35.41
CA GLN A 285 -5.76 -17.04 36.24
C GLN A 285 -6.24 -17.29 37.69
N LYS A 286 -7.00 -18.36 37.95
CA LYS A 286 -7.41 -18.78 39.30
C LYS A 286 -6.47 -19.79 39.97
N GLY A 287 -5.32 -20.08 39.36
CA GLY A 287 -4.32 -21.02 39.89
C GLY A 287 -4.45 -22.44 39.39
N VAL A 288 -5.37 -22.74 38.47
CA VAL A 288 -5.62 -24.09 37.97
C VAL A 288 -5.16 -24.21 36.53
N ILE A 289 -3.99 -24.82 36.33
CA ILE A 289 -3.41 -25.07 35.01
C ILE A 289 -3.97 -26.38 34.46
N ILE A 290 -4.53 -26.34 33.25
CA ILE A 290 -5.19 -27.49 32.62
C ILE A 290 -4.49 -27.81 31.29
N HIS A 291 -3.99 -29.03 31.16
CA HIS A 291 -3.36 -29.53 29.93
C HIS A 291 -4.42 -30.22 29.06
N TRP A 292 -5.11 -29.43 28.24
CA TRP A 292 -6.30 -29.90 27.51
C TRP A 292 -6.05 -30.24 26.02
N ARG A 293 -4.92 -29.84 25.44
CA ARG A 293 -4.63 -30.12 24.01
C ARG A 293 -4.04 -31.51 23.83
N SER A 294 -4.49 -32.25 22.83
CA SER A 294 -4.00 -33.57 22.45
C SER A 294 -3.92 -33.72 20.92
N PRO A 295 -3.32 -34.80 20.38
CA PRO A 295 -3.32 -35.07 18.94
C PRO A 295 -4.71 -35.14 18.30
N ASP A 296 -5.72 -35.48 19.11
CA ASP A 296 -7.13 -35.65 18.74
C ASP A 296 -8.02 -34.46 19.15
N LEU A 297 -7.50 -33.57 20.01
CA LEU A 297 -8.21 -32.39 20.52
C LEU A 297 -7.34 -31.13 20.37
N CYS A 298 -7.64 -30.32 19.37
CA CYS A 298 -7.00 -29.03 19.13
C CYS A 298 -5.45 -29.11 19.10
N ARG A 299 -4.94 -29.97 18.20
CA ARG A 299 -3.52 -30.29 18.00
C ARG A 299 -2.64 -29.03 17.95
N LYS A 300 -1.50 -29.07 18.64
CA LYS A 300 -0.46 -28.04 18.54
C LYS A 300 0.40 -28.33 17.29
N TYR A 301 0.67 -27.32 16.47
CA TYR A 301 1.74 -27.41 15.47
C TYR A 301 3.08 -27.26 16.21
N GLU A 302 3.85 -28.33 16.30
CA GLU A 302 5.23 -28.28 16.79
C GLU A 302 6.15 -27.63 15.75
N VAL A 303 6.98 -26.70 16.20
CA VAL A 303 8.20 -26.30 15.51
C VAL A 303 9.34 -27.03 16.22
N GLU A 304 10.09 -27.80 15.45
CA GLU A 304 11.17 -28.74 15.83
C GLU A 304 11.79 -28.53 17.24
N GLY A 305 11.56 -29.51 18.14
CA GLY A 305 12.42 -29.77 19.30
C GLY A 305 12.14 -29.01 20.61
N LYS A 306 11.01 -28.32 20.78
CA LYS A 306 10.68 -27.57 22.02
C LYS A 306 9.34 -28.00 22.64
N GLU A 307 9.38 -28.60 23.84
CA GLU A 307 8.18 -28.86 24.66
C GLU A 307 7.58 -27.56 25.26
N LEU A 308 6.24 -27.48 25.33
CA LEU A 308 5.47 -26.30 25.75
C LEU A 308 4.68 -26.57 27.03
N GLU A 309 5.00 -25.87 28.12
CA GLU A 309 4.28 -25.95 29.41
C GLU A 309 3.61 -24.60 29.77
N MET A 310 2.48 -24.62 30.47
CA MET A 310 1.84 -23.42 31.04
C MET A 310 2.41 -23.20 32.44
N ILE A 311 2.99 -22.03 32.73
CA ILE A 311 3.65 -21.77 34.01
C ILE A 311 3.22 -20.41 34.58
N LEU A 312 3.05 -20.34 35.91
CA LEU A 312 2.89 -19.07 36.63
C LEU A 312 4.10 -18.15 36.42
N ALA A 313 3.86 -16.91 35.98
CA ALA A 313 4.91 -15.92 35.79
C ALA A 313 5.72 -15.61 37.07
N GLY A 314 5.18 -15.93 38.25
CA GLY A 314 5.87 -15.81 39.54
C GLY A 314 7.00 -16.81 39.79
N ASN A 315 7.20 -17.82 38.93
CA ASN A 315 8.21 -18.88 39.10
C ASN A 315 9.35 -18.85 38.07
N ILE A 316 9.52 -17.74 37.33
CA ILE A 316 10.44 -17.67 36.20
C ILE A 316 11.57 -16.67 36.47
N ASN A 317 12.80 -17.17 36.50
CA ASN A 317 14.02 -16.35 36.46
C ASN A 317 14.30 -15.98 34.99
N ALA A 318 13.70 -14.90 34.50
CA ALA A 318 14.00 -14.30 33.20
C ALA A 318 14.63 -12.91 33.37
N VAL A 319 15.30 -12.37 32.34
CA VAL A 319 16.05 -11.09 32.35
C VAL A 319 15.17 -9.91 32.78
N ILE A 320 13.86 -10.02 32.58
CA ILE A 320 12.85 -9.03 32.99
C ILE A 320 12.41 -9.32 34.44
N GLU A 321 13.33 -9.23 35.39
CA GLU A 321 13.07 -9.60 36.79
C GLU A 321 12.25 -8.58 37.59
N PHE A 322 11.77 -7.49 36.97
CA PHE A 322 11.05 -6.42 37.68
C PHE A 322 9.55 -6.28 37.38
N ALA A 323 9.02 -6.90 36.31
CA ALA A 323 7.59 -6.76 35.98
C ALA A 323 6.68 -7.80 36.68
N PHE A 324 7.24 -8.94 37.09
CA PHE A 324 6.43 -10.12 37.45
C PHE A 324 5.98 -10.21 38.92
N LYS A 325 6.56 -9.44 39.85
CA LYS A 325 6.30 -9.63 41.29
C LYS A 325 4.91 -9.20 41.78
N ASN A 326 4.17 -8.40 41.02
CA ASN A 326 2.91 -7.79 41.48
C ASN A 326 1.70 -8.00 40.57
N ILE A 327 1.86 -8.78 39.49
CA ILE A 327 0.86 -8.92 38.44
C ILE A 327 0.54 -10.40 38.32
N GLY A 328 -0.59 -10.84 38.87
CA GLY A 328 -1.07 -12.22 38.84
C GLY A 328 -1.53 -12.70 37.45
N ILE A 329 -0.80 -12.35 36.39
CA ILE A 329 -1.06 -12.76 35.02
C ILE A 329 -0.35 -14.09 34.77
N PHE A 330 -1.10 -15.09 34.33
CA PHE A 330 -0.57 -16.40 33.94
C PHE A 330 -0.04 -16.34 32.52
N MET A 331 1.22 -16.73 32.33
CA MET A 331 1.90 -16.74 31.03
C MET A 331 2.01 -18.16 30.48
N LEU A 332 2.08 -18.25 29.15
CA LEU A 332 2.42 -19.49 28.45
C LEU A 332 3.87 -19.35 28.02
N LEU A 333 4.80 -19.78 28.88
CA LEU A 333 6.24 -19.62 28.67
C LEU A 333 6.90 -20.96 28.35
N PHE A 334 7.78 -20.94 27.35
CA PHE A 334 8.68 -22.04 27.04
C PHE A 334 9.63 -22.25 28.23
N TYR A 335 9.62 -23.41 28.87
CA TYR A 335 10.52 -23.72 29.98
C TYR A 335 11.71 -24.55 29.48
N PHE A 336 12.95 -24.11 29.73
CA PHE A 336 14.13 -24.97 29.53
C PHE A 336 15.25 -24.69 30.54
N LYS A 337 15.84 -25.80 31.04
CA LYS A 337 17.00 -26.01 31.95
C LYS A 337 17.31 -24.89 32.97
N THR A 338 17.24 -25.25 34.25
CA THR A 338 17.64 -24.43 35.41
C THR A 338 18.96 -23.67 35.17
N GLY A 339 18.91 -22.34 35.26
CA GLY A 339 20.10 -21.46 35.28
C GLY A 339 20.41 -20.68 33.99
N LYS A 340 19.60 -20.78 32.93
CA LYS A 340 19.75 -20.00 31.69
C LYS A 340 18.53 -19.12 31.42
N ILE A 341 18.69 -18.06 30.64
CA ILE A 341 17.64 -17.11 30.26
C ILE A 341 17.51 -17.06 28.74
N LEU A 342 16.27 -16.92 28.24
CA LEU A 342 15.99 -16.73 26.82
C LEU A 342 16.36 -15.29 26.42
N ASP A 343 17.24 -15.15 25.43
CA ASP A 343 17.42 -13.90 24.70
C ASP A 343 16.41 -13.87 23.54
N GLU A 344 15.42 -12.97 23.63
CA GLU A 344 14.36 -12.86 22.62
C GLU A 344 14.88 -12.41 21.25
N LEU A 345 16.08 -11.81 21.19
CA LEU A 345 16.72 -11.35 19.95
C LEU A 345 17.38 -12.48 19.16
N SER A 346 18.12 -13.34 19.85
CA SER A 346 18.79 -14.49 19.24
C SER A 346 17.90 -15.74 19.22
N LEU A 347 16.77 -15.74 19.93
CA LEU A 347 15.91 -16.89 20.19
C LEU A 347 16.65 -18.07 20.85
N ASP A 348 17.79 -17.78 21.47
CA ASP A 348 18.72 -18.72 22.08
C ASP A 348 18.83 -18.55 23.60
N CYS A 349 19.21 -19.63 24.28
CA CYS A 349 19.34 -19.64 25.74
C CYS A 349 20.76 -19.28 26.17
N VAL A 350 20.93 -18.10 26.75
CA VAL A 350 22.21 -17.57 27.22
C VAL A 350 22.28 -17.58 28.74
N SER A 351 23.49 -17.51 29.30
CA SER A 351 23.65 -17.33 30.75
C SER A 351 23.21 -15.91 31.12
N PRO A 352 22.69 -15.65 32.34
CA PRO A 352 22.29 -14.30 32.76
C PRO A 352 23.40 -13.25 32.62
N GLU A 353 24.66 -13.68 32.68
CA GLU A 353 25.86 -12.85 32.57
C GLU A 353 26.15 -12.40 31.12
N ASP A 354 25.66 -13.15 30.14
CA ASP A 354 25.88 -12.92 28.71
C ASP A 354 24.83 -11.99 28.09
N CYS A 355 23.75 -11.67 28.82
CA CYS A 355 22.69 -10.80 28.33
C CYS A 355 23.17 -9.33 28.19
N PRO A 356 22.84 -8.65 27.07
CA PRO A 356 23.16 -7.23 26.87
C PRO A 356 22.19 -6.35 27.68
N VAL A 357 22.48 -6.23 28.97
CA VAL A 357 21.68 -5.50 29.96
C VAL A 357 22.58 -4.56 30.73
N CYS A 358 22.17 -3.31 30.87
CA CYS A 358 22.83 -2.33 31.71
C CYS A 358 22.22 -2.34 33.11
N ALA A 359 22.98 -2.03 34.15
CA ALA A 359 22.47 -1.95 35.52
C ALA A 359 22.68 -0.54 36.11
N VAL A 360 21.65 -0.03 36.77
CA VAL A 360 21.72 1.17 37.63
C VAL A 360 21.10 0.84 38.98
N GLY A 361 21.93 0.69 40.01
CA GLY A 361 21.47 0.19 41.30
C GLY A 361 20.85 -1.21 41.13
N ASP A 362 19.62 -1.39 41.62
CA ASP A 362 18.85 -2.64 41.47
C ASP A 362 18.07 -2.73 40.14
N VAL A 363 18.10 -1.69 39.30
CA VAL A 363 17.33 -1.63 38.06
C VAL A 363 18.17 -2.15 36.89
N LYS A 364 17.73 -3.26 36.29
CA LYS A 364 18.29 -3.83 35.06
C LYS A 364 17.55 -3.26 33.84
N ILE A 365 18.29 -2.75 32.85
CA ILE A 365 17.80 -2.03 31.67
C ILE A 365 18.21 -2.82 30.43
N PRO A 366 17.27 -3.35 29.63
CA PRO A 366 17.60 -4.07 28.40
C PRO A 366 18.19 -3.13 27.35
N HIS A 367 19.01 -3.68 26.46
CA HIS A 367 19.57 -2.97 25.31
C HIS A 367 18.49 -2.22 24.51
N GLY A 368 18.80 -0.99 24.10
CA GLY A 368 17.92 -0.08 23.34
C GLY A 368 16.92 0.69 24.20
N LYS A 369 16.75 0.35 25.49
CA LYS A 369 15.79 1.02 26.37
C LYS A 369 16.38 2.29 26.99
N ARG A 370 15.60 3.38 26.97
CA ARG A 370 15.87 4.64 27.66
C ARG A 370 15.05 4.74 28.94
N ILE A 371 15.67 5.12 30.05
CA ILE A 371 15.01 5.37 31.35
C ILE A 371 15.38 6.76 31.88
N VAL A 372 14.59 7.28 32.82
CA VAL A 372 14.89 8.53 33.53
C VAL A 372 15.03 8.23 35.03
N LEU A 373 16.16 8.59 35.61
CA LEU A 373 16.51 8.42 37.02
C LEU A 373 16.27 9.72 37.79
N SER A 374 15.86 9.62 39.05
CA SER A 374 15.69 10.74 39.98
C SER A 374 14.87 11.91 39.41
N ARG A 375 13.77 11.59 38.72
CA ARG A 375 12.93 12.54 37.98
C ARG A 375 12.35 13.66 38.85
N ASP A 376 12.07 13.36 40.12
CA ASP A 376 11.47 14.30 41.07
C ASP A 376 12.50 15.27 41.69
N ASP A 377 13.80 15.08 41.38
CA ASP A 377 14.89 15.94 41.84
C ASP A 377 15.60 16.59 40.63
N PRO A 378 15.30 17.86 40.33
CA PRO A 378 15.86 18.57 39.17
C PRO A 378 17.39 18.63 39.15
N GLN A 379 18.06 18.55 40.32
CA GLN A 379 19.52 18.59 40.38
C GLN A 379 20.17 17.22 40.13
N HIS A 380 19.43 16.13 40.34
CA HIS A 380 19.92 14.77 40.19
C HIS A 380 19.25 13.97 39.07
N CYS A 381 18.32 14.57 38.33
CA CYS A 381 17.62 13.92 37.23
C CYS A 381 18.59 13.58 36.08
N ARG A 382 18.55 12.32 35.63
CA ARG A 382 19.37 11.82 34.51
C ARG A 382 18.55 10.95 33.57
N SER A 383 18.59 11.21 32.27
CA SER A 383 18.07 10.32 31.21
C SER A 383 19.18 9.39 30.74
N CYS A 384 18.99 8.07 30.86
CA CYS A 384 19.97 7.05 30.52
C CYS A 384 19.50 6.13 29.39
N LEU A 385 20.36 5.83 28.42
CA LEU A 385 20.17 4.85 27.34
C LEU A 385 21.12 3.66 27.54
N CYS A 386 20.63 2.44 27.30
CA CYS A 386 21.45 1.22 27.38
C CYS A 386 21.86 0.70 25.99
N GLU A 387 23.16 0.65 25.70
CA GLU A 387 23.73 0.15 24.45
C GLU A 387 24.64 -1.06 24.74
N GLY A 388 24.17 -2.28 24.43
CA GLY A 388 24.81 -3.52 24.87
C GLY A 388 24.82 -3.64 26.38
N LYS A 389 26.00 -3.47 27.00
CA LYS A 389 26.20 -3.38 28.45
C LYS A 389 26.58 -1.97 28.91
N ASN A 390 26.67 -1.02 27.99
CA ASN A 390 27.14 0.33 28.26
C ASN A 390 25.95 1.27 28.50
N LEU A 391 25.97 2.00 29.61
CA LEU A 391 24.91 2.92 29.97
C LEU A 391 25.36 4.36 29.75
N SER A 392 24.71 5.07 28.84
CA SER A 392 24.96 6.49 28.56
C SER A 392 23.89 7.36 29.21
N CYS A 393 24.26 8.19 30.20
CA CYS A 393 23.34 9.07 30.93
C CYS A 393 23.62 10.55 30.67
N VAL A 394 22.56 11.34 30.50
CA VAL A 394 22.61 12.81 30.36
C VAL A 394 21.74 13.48 31.43
N SER A 395 22.17 14.63 31.95
CA SER A 395 21.40 15.41 32.94
C SER A 395 20.10 15.93 32.34
N CYS A 396 19.01 15.91 33.11
CA CYS A 396 17.75 16.52 32.67
C CYS A 396 17.84 18.04 32.77
N GLU A 397 17.43 18.78 31.74
CA GLU A 397 17.42 20.24 31.79
C GLU A 397 16.25 20.76 32.65
N PRO A 398 16.45 21.76 33.53
CA PRO A 398 15.38 22.39 34.27
C PRO A 398 14.57 23.32 33.35
N VAL A 399 13.24 23.23 33.43
CA VAL A 399 12.32 24.09 32.68
C VAL A 399 12.17 25.42 33.44
N GLU A 400 12.77 26.50 32.94
CA GLU A 400 12.39 27.86 33.34
C GLU A 400 11.13 28.30 32.61
N GLU A 401 10.15 28.82 33.37
CA GLU A 401 8.97 29.51 32.85
C GLU A 401 9.39 30.81 32.16
N ILE A 402 9.56 30.77 30.84
CA ILE A 402 9.51 31.97 29.99
C ILE A 402 8.53 31.72 28.86
N LEU A 403 7.46 32.52 28.88
CA LEU A 403 6.53 32.73 27.79
C LEU A 403 7.29 33.24 26.55
N THR A 404 7.68 32.35 25.64
CA THR A 404 7.90 32.71 24.22
C THR A 404 7.84 31.49 23.31
N LEU A 405 7.00 31.65 22.28
CA LEU A 405 6.97 31.00 20.98
C LEU A 405 7.89 29.79 20.74
N THR A 406 7.23 28.67 20.47
CA THR A 406 7.74 27.51 19.73
C THR A 406 8.58 27.91 18.50
N THR A 407 9.84 27.50 18.51
CA THR A 407 10.64 27.19 17.32
C THR A 407 11.09 25.72 17.41
N PRO A 408 11.39 25.06 16.27
CA PRO A 408 10.81 23.77 15.92
C PRO A 408 11.80 22.63 16.15
N ALA A 409 11.25 21.41 16.18
CA ALA A 409 12.01 20.18 16.02
C ALA A 409 12.92 20.25 14.79
N LEU A 410 14.12 19.66 14.91
CA LEU A 410 15.18 19.62 13.90
C LEU A 410 14.61 19.46 12.49
N GLU A 411 14.88 20.47 11.66
CA GLU A 411 14.73 20.40 10.22
C GLU A 411 15.74 19.37 9.69
N ASP A 412 15.22 18.26 9.16
CA ASP A 412 15.87 17.57 8.05
C ASP A 412 16.15 18.64 6.99
N SER A 413 17.41 18.74 6.56
CA SER A 413 17.90 19.65 5.54
C SER A 413 16.89 19.77 4.39
N GLU A 414 16.16 20.89 4.30
CA GLU A 414 15.25 21.14 3.17
C GLU A 414 16.09 21.11 1.89
N LEU A 415 15.83 20.12 1.03
CA LEU A 415 16.33 20.11 -0.33
C LEU A 415 15.86 21.39 -1.02
N ALA A 416 16.75 22.02 -1.79
CA ALA A 416 16.51 23.32 -2.39
C ALA A 416 15.18 23.35 -3.18
N PRO A 417 14.44 24.48 -3.20
CA PRO A 417 13.13 24.62 -3.85
C PRO A 417 13.07 24.21 -5.34
N ASN A 418 14.22 24.04 -5.99
CA ASN A 418 14.37 23.72 -7.41
C ASN A 418 14.27 22.21 -7.74
N GLU A 419 14.06 21.33 -6.75
CA GLU A 419 14.05 19.86 -6.98
C GLU A 419 12.62 19.26 -7.13
N TYR A 420 11.59 19.92 -6.62
CA TYR A 420 10.20 19.46 -6.74
C TYR A 420 9.51 20.04 -7.98
N SER A 421 8.74 19.22 -8.70
CA SER A 421 7.94 19.67 -9.85
C SER A 421 6.69 20.45 -9.43
N CYS A 422 6.22 20.30 -8.19
CA CYS A 422 5.07 21.02 -7.66
C CYS A 422 5.23 21.42 -6.20
N SER A 423 5.03 22.70 -5.88
CA SER A 423 5.04 23.22 -4.50
C SER A 423 3.82 24.07 -4.13
N LYS A 424 2.72 23.92 -4.87
CA LYS A 424 1.46 24.67 -4.61
C LYS A 424 0.79 24.19 -3.33
N MET A 425 -0.03 25.04 -2.69
CA MET A 425 -0.82 24.65 -1.53
C MET A 425 -2.07 23.89 -1.98
N MET A 426 -2.11 22.57 -1.77
CA MET A 426 -3.27 21.73 -2.13
C MET A 426 -3.44 20.52 -1.21
N ASP A 427 -4.68 20.04 -1.12
CA ASP A 427 -5.05 18.76 -0.54
C ASP A 427 -5.38 17.79 -1.69
N LEU A 428 -4.55 16.76 -1.85
CA LEU A 428 -4.63 15.82 -2.96
C LEU A 428 -5.07 14.43 -2.46
N ALA A 429 -6.15 13.89 -3.01
CA ALA A 429 -6.62 12.53 -2.72
C ALA A 429 -6.47 11.61 -3.95
N PHE A 430 -5.73 10.52 -3.84
CA PHE A 430 -5.66 9.45 -4.83
C PHE A 430 -6.74 8.40 -4.52
N LEU A 431 -7.69 8.22 -5.43
CA LEU A 431 -8.78 7.26 -5.33
C LEU A 431 -8.55 6.14 -6.35
N VAL A 432 -8.18 4.97 -5.84
CA VAL A 432 -7.69 3.84 -6.63
C VAL A 432 -8.80 2.80 -6.79
N ASP A 433 -9.11 2.41 -8.03
CA ASP A 433 -10.06 1.33 -8.32
C ASP A 433 -9.50 -0.01 -7.81
N GLY A 434 -10.20 -0.66 -6.88
CA GLY A 434 -9.82 -1.95 -6.30
C GLY A 434 -10.47 -3.16 -6.96
N SER A 435 -11.09 -3.01 -8.14
CA SER A 435 -11.78 -4.10 -8.83
C SER A 435 -10.84 -5.08 -9.53
N ASN A 436 -11.38 -6.23 -9.91
CA ASN A 436 -10.70 -7.24 -10.73
C ASN A 436 -10.51 -6.87 -12.21
N LYS A 437 -10.76 -5.62 -12.58
CA LYS A 437 -10.52 -5.10 -13.94
C LYS A 437 -9.11 -4.53 -14.13
N LEU A 438 -8.41 -4.26 -13.04
CA LEU A 438 -6.95 -4.18 -13.03
C LEU A 438 -6.41 -5.55 -12.69
N SER A 439 -5.38 -6.04 -13.38
CA SER A 439 -4.66 -7.22 -12.90
C SER A 439 -3.87 -6.88 -11.63
N GLU A 440 -3.42 -7.89 -10.88
CA GLU A 440 -2.54 -7.68 -9.72
C GLU A 440 -1.26 -6.96 -10.15
N GLU A 441 -0.70 -7.30 -11.31
CA GLU A 441 0.46 -6.63 -11.89
C GLU A 441 0.17 -5.17 -12.27
N ASP A 442 -0.97 -4.89 -12.91
CA ASP A 442 -1.38 -3.53 -13.23
C ASP A 442 -1.56 -2.67 -11.96
N PHE A 443 -2.07 -3.27 -10.90
CA PHE A 443 -2.22 -2.62 -9.61
C PHE A 443 -0.86 -2.31 -8.96
N GLU A 444 0.13 -3.20 -9.06
CA GLU A 444 1.52 -2.93 -8.65
C GLU A 444 2.14 -1.77 -9.44
N GLN A 445 1.90 -1.72 -10.75
CA GLN A 445 2.33 -0.60 -11.59
C GLN A 445 1.65 0.71 -11.18
N LEU A 446 0.38 0.66 -10.76
CA LEU A 446 -0.36 1.84 -10.29
C LEU A 446 0.18 2.37 -8.96
N LYS A 447 0.60 1.49 -8.05
CA LYS A 447 1.32 1.89 -6.83
C LYS A 447 2.65 2.55 -7.16
N THR A 448 3.38 1.99 -8.13
CA THR A 448 4.64 2.56 -8.63
C THR A 448 4.42 3.94 -9.27
N PHE A 449 3.32 4.11 -10.00
CA PHE A 449 2.91 5.40 -10.56
C PHE A 449 2.65 6.44 -9.47
N ILE A 450 1.83 6.10 -8.46
CA ILE A 450 1.47 7.00 -7.36
C ILE A 450 2.71 7.40 -6.54
N THR A 451 3.58 6.45 -6.20
CA THR A 451 4.85 6.77 -5.52
C THR A 451 5.75 7.67 -6.37
N GLY A 452 5.79 7.45 -7.68
CA GLY A 452 6.49 8.31 -8.62
C GLY A 452 5.95 9.74 -8.65
N MET A 453 4.63 9.92 -8.60
CA MET A 453 4.01 11.26 -8.48
C MET A 453 4.40 11.91 -7.17
N MET A 454 4.25 11.19 -6.06
CA MET A 454 4.55 11.70 -4.71
C MET A 454 6.00 12.15 -4.55
N LYS A 455 6.95 11.53 -5.27
CA LYS A 455 8.35 11.95 -5.26
C LYS A 455 8.56 13.34 -5.85
N LYS A 456 7.77 13.72 -6.85
CA LYS A 456 7.86 15.00 -7.57
C LYS A 456 7.00 16.11 -6.96
N LEU A 457 6.15 15.80 -5.97
CA LEU A 457 5.32 16.75 -5.23
C LEU A 457 6.01 17.14 -3.91
N HIS A 458 5.97 18.42 -3.55
CA HIS A 458 6.44 18.91 -2.26
C HIS A 458 5.41 18.57 -1.15
N ILE A 459 5.38 17.31 -0.74
CA ILE A 459 4.44 16.80 0.25
C ILE A 459 4.87 17.25 1.65
N SER A 460 4.06 18.10 2.26
CA SER A 460 4.23 18.55 3.64
C SER A 460 2.91 19.06 4.19
N GLN A 461 2.77 19.09 5.52
CA GLN A 461 1.58 19.68 6.13
C GLN A 461 1.42 21.18 5.84
N LYS A 462 2.47 21.86 5.34
CA LYS A 462 2.45 23.29 4.96
C LYS A 462 2.07 23.50 3.49
N LYS A 463 2.56 22.67 2.56
CA LYS A 463 2.35 22.78 1.12
C LYS A 463 1.29 21.80 0.62
N ILE A 464 1.70 20.58 0.23
CA ILE A 464 0.80 19.56 -0.34
C ILE A 464 0.50 18.48 0.70
N ARG A 465 -0.78 18.28 1.05
CA ARG A 465 -1.22 17.15 1.89
C ARG A 465 -1.80 16.06 0.99
N VAL A 466 -1.44 14.79 1.24
CA VAL A 466 -1.84 13.67 0.40
C VAL A 466 -2.71 12.69 1.18
N SER A 467 -3.75 12.16 0.53
CA SER A 467 -4.55 11.06 1.01
C SER A 467 -4.65 9.98 -0.06
N ILE A 468 -4.69 8.70 0.34
CA ILE A 468 -4.76 7.56 -0.59
C ILE A 468 -5.87 6.63 -0.11
N LEU A 469 -6.79 6.33 -1.02
CA LEU A 469 -7.94 5.47 -0.78
C LEU A 469 -8.04 4.44 -1.91
N VAL A 470 -8.34 3.18 -1.56
CA VAL A 470 -8.75 2.17 -2.55
C VAL A 470 -10.24 1.94 -2.40
N TYR A 471 -10.99 1.94 -3.50
CA TYR A 471 -12.44 1.79 -3.46
C TYR A 471 -12.92 0.54 -4.19
N ARG A 472 -13.84 -0.16 -3.52
CA ARG A 472 -14.51 -1.39 -3.98
C ARG A 472 -16.02 -1.17 -3.87
N ALA A 473 -16.77 -2.00 -3.16
CA ALA A 473 -18.11 -1.62 -2.70
C ALA A 473 -18.09 -0.35 -1.80
N GLY A 474 -17.00 -0.13 -1.07
CA GLY A 474 -16.73 1.08 -0.28
C GLY A 474 -15.24 1.44 -0.27
N PRO A 475 -14.86 2.62 0.28
CA PRO A 475 -13.48 3.07 0.30
C PRO A 475 -12.71 2.66 1.56
N THR A 476 -11.49 2.17 1.38
CA THR A 476 -10.49 1.93 2.43
C THR A 476 -9.43 3.03 2.38
N ILE A 477 -9.22 3.76 3.48
CA ILE A 477 -8.15 4.77 3.57
C ILE A 477 -6.83 4.10 3.98
N TYR A 478 -5.76 4.39 3.24
CA TYR A 478 -4.39 3.98 3.58
C TYR A 478 -3.52 5.15 4.09
N LEU A 479 -3.83 6.38 3.64
CA LEU A 479 -3.17 7.61 4.10
C LEU A 479 -4.21 8.73 4.18
N GLY A 480 -4.29 9.44 5.29
CA GLY A 480 -5.16 10.59 5.50
C GLY A 480 -4.43 11.93 5.35
N LEU A 481 -5.17 13.01 5.00
CA LEU A 481 -4.57 14.34 4.77
C LEU A 481 -3.81 14.91 5.98
N LYS A 482 -4.19 14.54 7.21
CA LYS A 482 -3.55 15.03 8.46
C LYS A 482 -2.42 14.13 8.95
N ASP A 483 -2.16 13.01 8.28
CA ASP A 483 -1.12 12.09 8.69
C ASP A 483 0.25 12.73 8.41
N ILE A 484 1.07 12.86 9.45
CA ILE A 484 2.46 13.32 9.33
C ILE A 484 3.32 12.07 9.12
N LYS A 485 3.82 11.90 7.89
CA LYS A 485 4.64 10.77 7.46
C LYS A 485 5.81 11.27 6.63
N THR A 486 6.98 10.64 6.79
CA THR A 486 8.15 10.94 5.96
C THR A 486 7.95 10.43 4.53
N GLN A 487 8.74 10.92 3.56
CA GLN A 487 8.66 10.46 2.16
C GLN A 487 8.88 8.95 2.04
N SER A 488 9.80 8.39 2.85
CA SER A 488 10.04 6.95 2.96
C SER A 488 8.81 6.21 3.51
N GLN A 489 8.23 6.69 4.61
CA GLN A 489 7.01 6.10 5.19
C GLN A 489 5.83 6.15 4.22
N MET A 490 5.64 7.26 3.52
CA MET A 490 4.59 7.42 2.51
C MET A 490 4.78 6.46 1.34
N LYS A 491 6.02 6.31 0.84
CA LYS A 491 6.36 5.32 -0.20
C LYS A 491 6.02 3.90 0.26
N THR A 492 6.38 3.55 1.48
CA THR A 492 6.08 2.24 2.09
C THR A 492 4.57 2.01 2.22
N ILE A 493 3.80 3.03 2.61
CA ILE A 493 2.33 2.95 2.68
C ILE A 493 1.76 2.61 1.31
N VAL A 494 2.18 3.33 0.26
CA VAL A 494 1.67 3.10 -1.11
C VAL A 494 2.05 1.71 -1.60
N GLN A 495 3.31 1.29 -1.42
CA GLN A 495 3.79 -0.03 -1.86
C GLN A 495 3.05 -1.20 -1.16
N ASN A 496 2.63 -1.01 0.09
CA ASN A 496 1.93 -2.02 0.88
C ASN A 496 0.40 -2.04 0.68
N ILE A 497 -0.15 -1.19 -0.20
CA ILE A 497 -1.56 -1.27 -0.58
C ILE A 497 -1.79 -2.62 -1.27
N LYS A 498 -2.73 -3.41 -0.76
CA LYS A 498 -3.06 -4.72 -1.31
C LYS A 498 -4.02 -4.58 -2.48
N TYR A 499 -3.75 -5.31 -3.56
CA TYR A 499 -4.72 -5.54 -4.61
C TYR A 499 -5.89 -6.34 -4.04
N ALA A 500 -7.11 -5.82 -4.21
CA ALA A 500 -8.29 -6.46 -3.65
C ALA A 500 -9.02 -7.38 -4.63
N GLY A 501 -9.02 -7.02 -5.92
CA GLY A 501 -9.60 -7.85 -6.98
C GLY A 501 -11.10 -8.09 -6.84
N ASP A 502 -11.86 -7.12 -6.32
CA ASP A 502 -13.31 -7.27 -6.15
C ASP A 502 -14.07 -7.22 -7.49
N GLU A 503 -15.21 -7.89 -7.59
CA GLU A 503 -16.04 -7.79 -8.80
C GLU A 503 -16.64 -6.40 -9.03
N VAL A 504 -16.69 -5.55 -7.99
CA VAL A 504 -17.41 -4.26 -8.00
C VAL A 504 -16.56 -3.13 -7.41
N ALA A 505 -16.44 -2.01 -8.14
CA ALA A 505 -15.90 -0.74 -7.63
C ALA A 505 -16.90 0.43 -7.80
N SER A 506 -17.26 1.08 -6.69
CA SER A 506 -18.25 2.15 -6.63
C SER A 506 -17.61 3.54 -6.53
N ALA A 507 -17.38 4.16 -7.69
CA ALA A 507 -16.96 5.55 -7.80
C ALA A 507 -17.93 6.52 -7.07
N ALA A 508 -19.23 6.22 -7.05
CA ALA A 508 -20.21 7.05 -6.35
C ALA A 508 -20.00 7.07 -4.82
N GLU A 509 -19.71 5.90 -4.22
CA GLU A 509 -19.49 5.79 -2.78
C GLU A 509 -18.17 6.43 -2.35
N VAL A 510 -17.09 6.25 -3.11
CA VAL A 510 -15.82 6.94 -2.78
C VAL A 510 -15.92 8.45 -2.96
N LEU A 511 -16.64 8.94 -3.97
CA LEU A 511 -16.86 10.38 -4.16
C LEU A 511 -17.71 10.97 -3.03
N LYS A 512 -18.70 10.23 -2.54
CA LYS A 512 -19.47 10.62 -1.36
C LYS A 512 -18.58 10.67 -0.12
N TYR A 513 -17.73 9.66 0.05
CA TYR A 513 -16.82 9.58 1.18
C TYR A 513 -15.80 10.73 1.22
N ILE A 514 -15.19 11.11 0.09
CA ILE A 514 -14.21 12.21 0.10
C ILE A 514 -14.84 13.57 0.48
N VAL A 515 -16.10 13.81 0.10
CA VAL A 515 -16.82 15.05 0.43
C VAL A 515 -16.99 15.18 1.94
N PHE A 516 -17.38 14.10 2.63
CA PHE A 516 -17.72 14.16 4.05
C PHE A 516 -16.55 13.82 4.98
N GLN A 517 -15.71 12.85 4.61
CA GLN A 517 -14.72 12.24 5.51
C GLN A 517 -13.29 12.69 5.22
N VAL A 518 -12.94 12.95 3.95
CA VAL A 518 -11.56 13.36 3.58
C VAL A 518 -11.44 14.88 3.61
N PHE A 519 -12.09 15.57 2.68
CA PHE A 519 -12.02 17.03 2.57
C PHE A 519 -12.89 17.74 3.62
N GLY A 520 -14.02 17.15 4.00
CA GLY A 520 -14.94 17.72 5.00
C GLY A 520 -14.37 17.79 6.42
N LYS A 521 -13.46 16.89 6.80
CA LYS A 521 -12.81 16.87 8.14
C LYS A 521 -11.46 17.59 8.19
N ALA A 522 -10.92 17.98 7.03
CA ALA A 522 -9.58 18.54 6.89
C ALA A 522 -9.57 19.87 6.11
N GLU A 523 -10.66 20.63 6.10
CA GLU A 523 -10.82 21.83 5.28
C GLU A 523 -9.72 22.89 5.54
N ARG A 524 -8.92 23.20 4.50
CA ARG A 524 -7.97 24.33 4.48
C ARG A 524 -8.51 25.42 3.56
N THR A 525 -8.73 26.61 4.09
CA THR A 525 -9.36 27.73 3.35
C THR A 525 -8.50 28.25 2.19
N ASN A 526 -7.18 28.05 2.23
CA ASN A 526 -6.21 28.59 1.27
C ASN A 526 -5.52 27.50 0.44
N ALA A 527 -6.11 26.30 0.33
CA ALA A 527 -5.55 25.18 -0.43
C ALA A 527 -6.59 24.64 -1.43
N ALA A 528 -6.15 24.27 -2.63
CA ALA A 528 -7.02 23.60 -3.61
C ALA A 528 -7.36 22.19 -3.12
N GLN A 529 -8.63 21.77 -3.22
CA GLN A 529 -9.06 20.40 -2.87
C GLN A 529 -9.24 19.58 -4.15
N ILE A 530 -8.37 18.60 -4.37
CA ILE A 530 -8.28 17.86 -5.63
C ILE A 530 -8.31 16.36 -5.37
N ALA A 531 -9.16 15.63 -6.08
CA ALA A 531 -9.23 14.17 -6.04
C ALA A 531 -8.90 13.58 -7.42
N MET A 532 -7.85 12.77 -7.52
CA MET A 532 -7.57 11.96 -8.70
C MET A 532 -8.31 10.63 -8.59
N LEU A 533 -9.23 10.36 -9.51
CA LEU A 533 -10.09 9.18 -9.50
C LEU A 533 -9.65 8.21 -10.60
N PHE A 534 -8.86 7.19 -10.24
CA PHE A 534 -8.49 6.11 -11.14
C PHE A 534 -9.67 5.15 -11.31
N ILE A 535 -10.08 4.87 -12.54
CA ILE A 535 -11.26 4.07 -12.89
C ILE A 535 -10.84 2.99 -13.89
N ALA A 536 -10.97 1.73 -13.50
CA ALA A 536 -10.68 0.59 -14.37
C ALA A 536 -11.92 -0.23 -14.69
N SER A 537 -13.02 -0.01 -13.96
CA SER A 537 -14.26 -0.76 -14.10
C SER A 537 -15.50 0.14 -14.23
N LYS A 538 -16.63 -0.48 -14.60
CA LYS A 538 -17.93 0.18 -14.61
C LYS A 538 -18.45 0.32 -13.18
N SER A 539 -18.74 1.55 -12.77
CA SER A 539 -19.30 1.80 -11.44
C SER A 539 -20.77 1.38 -11.33
N THR A 540 -21.13 0.78 -10.20
CA THR A 540 -22.49 0.29 -9.89
C THR A 540 -23.43 1.36 -9.30
N GLY A 541 -22.94 2.57 -8.99
CA GLY A 541 -23.69 3.65 -8.34
C GLY A 541 -23.99 4.88 -9.22
N LYS A 542 -24.97 5.71 -8.80
CA LYS A 542 -25.35 6.94 -9.53
C LYS A 542 -24.44 8.12 -9.16
N VAL A 543 -23.31 8.29 -9.85
CA VAL A 543 -22.40 9.44 -9.67
C VAL A 543 -23.11 10.79 -9.79
N ARG A 544 -24.19 10.89 -10.57
CA ARG A 544 -24.98 12.11 -10.74
C ARG A 544 -25.49 12.71 -9.42
N SER A 545 -25.77 11.89 -8.40
CA SER A 545 -26.32 12.40 -7.13
C SER A 545 -25.30 13.17 -6.28
N ILE A 546 -23.99 12.92 -6.46
CA ILE A 546 -22.94 13.54 -5.62
C ILE A 546 -22.31 14.79 -6.25
N ILE A 547 -22.50 15.02 -7.55
CA ILE A 547 -21.99 16.21 -8.28
C ILE A 547 -22.34 17.54 -7.58
N PRO A 548 -23.57 17.79 -7.10
CA PRO A 548 -23.90 19.04 -6.42
C PRO A 548 -23.07 19.25 -5.13
N ALA A 549 -22.81 18.16 -4.38
CA ALA A 549 -22.04 18.24 -3.14
C ALA A 549 -20.56 18.57 -3.42
N LEU A 550 -19.98 17.98 -4.47
CA LEU A 550 -18.61 18.27 -4.93
C LEU A 550 -18.47 19.74 -5.35
N LYS A 551 -19.42 20.28 -6.12
CA LYS A 551 -19.45 21.69 -6.53
C LYS A 551 -19.57 22.64 -5.34
N ASN A 552 -20.48 22.36 -4.42
CA ASN A 552 -20.70 23.19 -3.23
C ASN A 552 -19.45 23.26 -2.34
N LYS A 553 -18.70 22.17 -2.25
CA LYS A 553 -17.43 22.10 -1.51
C LYS A 553 -16.21 22.52 -2.32
N LYS A 554 -16.36 22.93 -3.59
CA LYS A 554 -15.27 23.32 -4.50
C LYS A 554 -14.17 22.24 -4.63
N ILE A 555 -14.58 20.96 -4.62
CA ILE A 555 -13.66 19.83 -4.80
C ILE A 555 -13.55 19.53 -6.29
N THR A 556 -12.33 19.60 -6.83
CA THR A 556 -12.02 19.23 -8.22
C THR A 556 -11.76 17.73 -8.30
N VAL A 557 -12.50 17.01 -9.15
CA VAL A 557 -12.26 15.57 -9.38
C VAL A 557 -11.67 15.37 -10.77
N ILE A 558 -10.52 14.73 -10.86
CA ILE A 558 -9.81 14.42 -12.10
C ILE A 558 -10.00 12.93 -12.39
N PRO A 559 -10.88 12.54 -13.33
CA PRO A 559 -11.08 11.14 -13.66
C PRO A 559 -9.95 10.64 -14.58
N VAL A 560 -9.37 9.50 -14.21
CA VAL A 560 -8.30 8.81 -14.93
C VAL A 560 -8.77 7.39 -15.26
N GLY A 561 -9.22 7.16 -16.49
CA GLY A 561 -9.61 5.83 -16.97
C GLY A 561 -8.39 4.98 -17.30
N ILE A 562 -8.34 3.74 -16.83
CA ILE A 562 -7.24 2.80 -17.07
C ILE A 562 -7.80 1.50 -17.66
N GLY A 563 -7.35 1.16 -18.86
CA GLY A 563 -7.68 -0.10 -19.50
C GLY A 563 -9.03 -0.10 -20.23
N PRO A 564 -9.33 -1.18 -20.97
CA PRO A 564 -10.48 -1.24 -21.89
C PRO A 564 -11.83 -1.37 -21.17
N TYR A 565 -11.83 -1.70 -19.88
CA TYR A 565 -13.05 -1.89 -19.08
C TYR A 565 -13.49 -0.61 -18.33
N ALA A 566 -12.72 0.47 -18.44
CA ALA A 566 -13.06 1.76 -17.87
C ALA A 566 -14.31 2.34 -18.55
N ASN A 567 -15.27 2.81 -17.75
CA ASN A 567 -16.51 3.37 -18.28
C ASN A 567 -16.31 4.81 -18.80
N VAL A 568 -16.07 4.94 -20.10
CA VAL A 568 -15.83 6.22 -20.78
C VAL A 568 -17.01 7.18 -20.64
N GLU A 569 -18.26 6.71 -20.74
CA GLU A 569 -19.44 7.57 -20.60
C GLU A 569 -19.51 8.23 -19.22
N GLN A 570 -19.19 7.46 -18.18
CA GLN A 570 -19.14 7.95 -16.80
C GLN A 570 -18.00 8.96 -16.61
N ILE A 571 -16.83 8.70 -17.19
CA ILE A 571 -15.66 9.60 -17.13
C ILE A 571 -15.98 10.93 -17.81
N ARG A 572 -16.51 10.89 -19.05
CA ARG A 572 -16.95 12.08 -19.79
C ARG A 572 -18.08 12.82 -19.09
N PHE A 573 -18.95 12.11 -18.36
CA PHE A 573 -19.98 12.72 -17.53
C PHE A 573 -19.37 13.53 -16.37
N ILE A 574 -18.38 12.97 -15.64
CA ILE A 574 -17.67 13.67 -14.55
C ILE A 574 -16.94 14.91 -15.11
N GLU A 575 -16.21 14.74 -16.21
CA GLU A 575 -15.49 15.79 -16.93
C GLU A 575 -16.38 17.00 -17.25
N LYS A 576 -17.50 16.75 -17.96
CA LYS A 576 -18.45 17.79 -18.36
C LYS A 576 -19.13 18.47 -17.18
N GLN A 577 -19.43 17.73 -16.12
CA GLN A 577 -20.15 18.29 -14.98
C GLN A 577 -19.24 19.11 -14.07
N LEU A 578 -17.98 18.73 -13.89
CA LEU A 578 -17.05 19.40 -12.96
C LEU A 578 -16.08 20.37 -13.66
N HIS A 579 -16.11 20.46 -14.99
CA HIS A 579 -15.17 21.27 -15.79
C HIS A 579 -13.70 20.95 -15.50
N SER A 580 -13.41 19.69 -15.16
CA SER A 580 -12.06 19.16 -14.99
C SER A 580 -11.68 18.36 -16.22
N ARG A 581 -10.38 18.24 -16.50
CA ARG A 581 -9.86 17.42 -17.61
C ARG A 581 -9.91 15.94 -17.22
N ALA A 582 -10.38 15.08 -18.14
CA ALA A 582 -10.29 13.64 -17.99
C ALA A 582 -9.06 13.09 -18.72
N PHE A 583 -8.51 11.99 -18.20
CA PHE A 583 -7.40 11.27 -18.82
C PHE A 583 -7.85 9.84 -19.08
N LEU A 584 -7.77 9.38 -20.32
CA LEU A 584 -8.12 8.01 -20.72
C LEU A 584 -6.85 7.32 -21.17
N MET A 585 -6.50 6.24 -20.49
CA MET A 585 -5.28 5.47 -20.71
C MET A 585 -5.65 4.04 -21.08
N SER A 586 -5.05 3.53 -22.14
CA SER A 586 -5.31 2.21 -22.69
C SER A 586 -4.72 1.10 -21.82
N ASN A 587 -3.68 1.40 -21.03
CA ASN A 587 -2.98 0.47 -20.14
C ASN A 587 -2.15 1.22 -19.08
N MET A 588 -1.49 0.48 -18.19
CA MET A 588 -0.65 1.03 -17.13
C MET A 588 0.65 1.69 -17.60
N LEU A 589 1.23 1.23 -18.70
CA LEU A 589 2.44 1.84 -19.29
C LEU A 589 2.17 3.26 -19.79
N GLU A 590 1.04 3.47 -20.47
CA GLU A 590 0.59 4.78 -20.93
C GLU A 590 0.36 5.72 -19.73
N LEU A 591 -0.21 5.21 -18.63
CA LEU A 591 -0.33 5.98 -17.40
C LEU A 591 1.05 6.41 -16.88
N MET A 592 2.04 5.51 -16.87
CA MET A 592 3.41 5.82 -16.43
C MET A 592 4.11 6.87 -17.30
N ASP A 593 3.93 6.83 -18.63
CA ASP A 593 4.48 7.83 -19.57
C ASP A 593 3.85 9.22 -19.37
N ASN A 594 2.59 9.27 -18.93
CA ASN A 594 1.83 10.50 -18.73
C ASN A 594 1.96 11.12 -17.32
N ARG A 595 2.84 10.57 -16.46
CA ARG A 595 3.01 11.01 -15.07
C ARG A 595 3.27 12.51 -14.94
N ASP A 596 4.16 13.05 -15.76
CA ASP A 596 4.58 14.45 -15.64
C ASP A 596 3.50 15.41 -16.13
N LEU A 597 2.76 15.04 -17.19
CA LEU A 597 1.57 15.80 -17.61
C LEU A 597 0.53 15.89 -16.49
N LEU A 598 0.28 14.76 -15.80
CA LEU A 598 -0.67 14.72 -14.68
C LEU A 598 -0.20 15.59 -13.51
N ILE A 599 1.11 15.64 -13.22
CA ILE A 599 1.67 16.53 -12.20
C ILE A 599 1.50 17.99 -12.61
N ASP A 600 1.83 18.36 -13.84
CA ASP A 600 1.72 19.74 -14.33
C ASP A 600 0.27 20.23 -14.25
N TYR A 601 -0.68 19.40 -14.69
CA TYR A 601 -2.10 19.72 -14.59
C TYR A 601 -2.58 19.87 -13.13
N LEU A 602 -2.10 19.03 -12.21
CA LEU A 602 -2.36 19.21 -10.78
C LEU A 602 -1.83 20.55 -10.25
N CYS A 603 -0.65 20.97 -10.68
CA CYS A 603 -0.04 22.22 -10.23
C CYS A 603 -0.77 23.45 -10.73
N ASP A 604 -1.27 23.44 -11.96
CA ASP A 604 -2.04 24.54 -12.54
C ASP A 604 -3.35 24.81 -11.79
N LEU A 605 -3.91 23.79 -11.13
CA LEU A 605 -5.10 23.91 -10.28
C LEU A 605 -4.81 24.53 -8.91
N GLY A 606 -3.54 24.66 -8.52
CA GLY A 606 -3.11 25.25 -7.26
C GLY A 606 -3.12 26.79 -7.27
N PRO A 607 -3.35 27.45 -6.12
CA PRO A 607 -3.36 28.91 -6.04
C PRO A 607 -2.01 29.56 -6.42
N ALA A 608 -2.04 30.76 -7.02
CA ALA A 608 -0.84 31.55 -7.30
C ALA A 608 -0.15 31.98 -5.97
N GLU A 609 1.18 31.90 -5.88
CA GLU A 609 1.90 32.32 -4.68
C GLU A 609 1.90 33.85 -4.56
N SER A 610 1.47 34.39 -3.42
CA SER A 610 1.54 35.83 -3.13
C SER A 610 2.94 36.21 -2.63
N SER A 611 3.63 37.10 -3.34
CA SER A 611 4.96 37.60 -2.98
C SER A 611 4.93 38.49 -1.73
N PRO A 612 5.90 38.43 -0.80
CA PRO A 612 6.00 39.37 0.32
C PRO A 612 6.56 40.72 -0.13
N VAL A 613 5.97 41.81 0.38
CA VAL A 613 6.40 43.21 0.19
C VAL A 613 7.74 43.47 0.93
N PRO A 614 8.73 44.16 0.33
CA PRO A 614 9.98 44.48 1.02
C PRO A 614 9.86 45.76 1.84
N THR A 615 10.37 45.74 3.09
CA THR A 615 10.57 46.91 3.96
C THR A 615 12.10 47.19 4.02
N PRO A 616 12.54 48.45 4.15
CA PRO A 616 13.79 48.94 3.58
C PRO A 616 15.00 48.78 4.52
N THR A 617 16.16 48.51 3.92
CA THR A 617 17.48 48.56 4.56
C THR A 617 18.18 49.89 4.26
N MET A 618 18.96 50.39 5.22
CA MET A 618 19.94 51.48 5.07
C MET A 618 21.28 51.05 5.68
N PRO A 619 22.42 51.64 5.28
CA PRO A 619 23.54 50.90 4.69
C PRO A 619 24.87 51.21 5.40
N ASN A 620 25.96 50.56 4.93
CA ASN A 620 27.31 51.12 4.73
C ASN A 620 28.27 49.92 4.56
N ASP A 621 28.84 49.72 3.37
CA ASP A 621 29.97 50.42 2.74
C ASP A 621 31.30 49.69 3.06
N ILE A 622 32.03 49.34 1.99
CA ILE A 622 33.36 49.85 1.59
C ILE A 622 34.08 48.79 0.71
N PHE A 623 33.95 48.96 -0.62
CA PHE A 623 34.88 48.89 -1.79
C PHE A 623 36.24 48.13 -1.75
N PRO A 624 36.98 47.92 -2.91
CA PRO A 624 36.73 48.21 -4.35
C PRO A 624 37.05 47.04 -5.35
N GLN A 625 36.36 46.86 -6.50
CA GLN A 625 36.56 47.43 -7.87
C GLN A 625 37.89 47.02 -8.58
N TRP A 626 37.89 46.32 -9.72
CA TRP A 626 37.60 46.89 -11.06
C TRP A 626 37.22 45.87 -12.17
N VAL A 627 36.18 46.26 -12.92
CA VAL A 627 35.98 46.27 -14.39
C VAL A 627 36.02 44.95 -15.16
N LEU A 628 34.88 44.63 -15.82
CA LEU A 628 34.79 44.37 -17.26
C LEU A 628 33.31 44.42 -17.74
N THR A 629 33.03 45.45 -18.55
CA THR A 629 32.08 45.53 -19.69
C THR A 629 30.79 44.68 -19.68
N VAL A 630 29.66 45.37 -19.77
CA VAL A 630 28.35 44.83 -20.19
C VAL A 630 28.32 44.63 -21.71
N PRO A 631 27.95 43.44 -22.20
CA PRO A 631 27.14 43.29 -23.40
C PRO A 631 25.71 42.82 -23.03
N PRO A 632 24.76 42.99 -23.97
CA PRO A 632 23.35 43.24 -23.66
C PRO A 632 22.57 41.99 -23.27
N HIS A 633 21.45 42.25 -22.58
CA HIS A 633 20.29 41.37 -22.42
C HIS A 633 20.21 40.26 -23.47
N PHE A 634 20.62 39.04 -23.08
CA PHE A 634 20.16 37.84 -23.77
C PHE A 634 18.84 37.43 -23.12
N SER A 635 17.76 37.73 -23.86
CA SER A 635 16.57 36.88 -23.91
C SER A 635 17.00 35.43 -23.84
N GLU A 636 16.50 34.69 -22.86
CA GLU A 636 16.52 33.23 -22.89
C GLU A 636 15.75 32.77 -24.13
N LYS A 637 16.48 32.58 -25.22
CA LYS A 637 16.01 31.86 -26.39
C LYS A 637 16.00 30.38 -26.02
N SER A 638 14.81 29.79 -26.03
CA SER A 638 14.62 28.35 -26.15
C SER A 638 15.51 27.82 -27.28
N THR A 639 16.39 26.87 -27.01
CA THR A 639 16.97 26.06 -28.07
C THR A 639 15.87 25.16 -28.64
N PRO A 640 15.55 25.25 -29.95
CA PRO A 640 14.52 24.39 -30.52
C PRO A 640 15.04 22.95 -30.62
N LYS A 641 14.20 21.99 -30.24
CA LYS A 641 14.46 20.56 -30.43
C LYS A 641 14.41 20.22 -31.93
N SER A 642 15.51 19.71 -32.48
CA SER A 642 15.58 19.20 -33.85
C SER A 642 15.14 17.72 -33.88
N LEU A 643 14.18 17.36 -34.72
CA LEU A 643 13.55 16.02 -34.78
C LEU A 643 13.07 15.71 -36.21
N ASP A 644 13.22 14.47 -36.68
CA ASP A 644 12.63 14.03 -37.95
C ASP A 644 11.45 13.09 -37.69
N ILE A 645 10.28 13.45 -38.21
CA ILE A 645 9.02 12.71 -38.01
C ILE A 645 8.52 12.15 -39.35
N ALA A 646 8.23 10.85 -39.38
CA ALA A 646 7.55 10.20 -40.50
C ALA A 646 6.09 9.87 -40.13
N PHE A 647 5.13 10.40 -40.89
CA PHE A 647 3.76 9.93 -40.85
C PHE A 647 3.55 8.86 -41.91
N VAL A 648 3.23 7.66 -41.48
CA VAL A 648 3.00 6.49 -42.33
C VAL A 648 1.54 6.11 -42.19
N VAL A 649 0.74 6.36 -43.22
CA VAL A 649 -0.71 6.22 -43.15
C VAL A 649 -1.23 5.10 -44.04
N GLU A 650 -2.13 4.27 -43.51
CA GLU A 650 -2.77 3.23 -44.29
C GLU A 650 -3.69 3.83 -45.37
N GLY A 651 -3.43 3.45 -46.62
CA GLY A 651 -4.18 3.85 -47.81
C GLY A 651 -4.92 2.68 -48.47
N SER A 652 -5.25 1.63 -47.73
CA SER A 652 -5.87 0.41 -48.28
C SER A 652 -7.34 0.61 -48.69
N ASP A 653 -7.86 -0.33 -49.50
CA ASP A 653 -9.28 -0.40 -49.91
C ASP A 653 -10.22 -0.51 -48.70
N ASN A 654 -9.76 -1.11 -47.59
CA ASN A 654 -10.52 -1.24 -46.36
C ASN A 654 -10.65 0.10 -45.60
N VAL A 655 -9.69 1.01 -45.75
CA VAL A 655 -9.81 2.39 -45.22
C VAL A 655 -10.82 3.17 -46.05
N GLY A 656 -10.68 3.13 -47.38
CA GLY A 656 -11.56 3.85 -48.30
C GLY A 656 -11.31 5.37 -48.35
N GLN A 657 -11.76 5.99 -49.44
CA GLN A 657 -11.52 7.42 -49.74
C GLN A 657 -12.06 8.37 -48.64
N GLU A 658 -13.21 8.06 -48.05
CA GLU A 658 -13.86 8.91 -47.04
C GLU A 658 -13.04 8.98 -45.76
N ASN A 659 -12.64 7.82 -45.23
CA ASN A 659 -11.81 7.77 -44.03
C ASN A 659 -10.39 8.29 -44.29
N PHE A 660 -9.86 8.08 -45.49
CA PHE A 660 -8.59 8.68 -45.88
C PHE A 660 -8.64 10.23 -45.86
N ASN A 661 -9.77 10.83 -46.24
CA ASN A 661 -9.95 12.27 -46.09
C ASN A 661 -9.95 12.75 -44.62
N ILE A 662 -10.38 11.90 -43.69
CA ILE A 662 -10.29 12.16 -42.25
C ILE A 662 -8.82 12.11 -41.79
N ILE A 663 -8.05 11.12 -42.26
CA ILE A 663 -6.60 11.03 -41.99
C ILE A 663 -5.88 12.30 -42.45
N LYS A 664 -6.20 12.84 -43.65
CA LYS A 664 -5.62 14.11 -44.13
C LYS A 664 -5.91 15.29 -43.21
N LYS A 665 -7.16 15.40 -42.70
CA LYS A 665 -7.54 16.44 -41.74
C LYS A 665 -6.81 16.29 -40.41
N PHE A 666 -6.60 15.05 -39.95
CA PHE A 666 -5.80 14.76 -38.77
C PHE A 666 -4.36 15.25 -38.96
N LEU A 667 -3.69 14.85 -40.05
CA LEU A 667 -2.32 15.27 -40.36
C LEU A 667 -2.22 16.81 -40.41
N GLU A 668 -3.14 17.48 -41.09
CA GLU A 668 -3.21 18.94 -41.16
C GLU A 668 -3.27 19.58 -39.76
N LYS A 669 -4.13 19.06 -38.88
CA LYS A 669 -4.30 19.58 -37.52
C LYS A 669 -3.04 19.39 -36.67
N VAL A 670 -2.37 18.25 -36.76
CA VAL A 670 -1.10 18.00 -36.06
C VAL A 670 0.00 18.94 -36.56
N ILE A 671 0.17 19.03 -37.87
CA ILE A 671 1.23 19.80 -38.53
C ILE A 671 1.06 21.30 -38.25
N THR A 672 -0.19 21.77 -38.11
CA THR A 672 -0.50 23.16 -37.75
C THR A 672 0.06 23.55 -36.39
N GLU A 673 0.15 22.62 -35.43
CA GLU A 673 0.63 22.88 -34.07
C GLU A 673 2.13 22.60 -33.89
N MET A 674 2.77 21.90 -34.83
CA MET A 674 4.20 21.58 -34.76
C MET A 674 5.10 22.79 -35.09
N ASN A 675 6.27 22.85 -34.44
CA ASN A 675 7.32 23.83 -34.71
C ASN A 675 8.21 23.38 -35.89
N ILE A 676 7.65 23.40 -37.09
CA ILE A 676 8.31 22.98 -38.33
C ILE A 676 9.26 24.07 -38.82
N GLY A 677 10.46 23.68 -39.21
CA GLY A 677 11.42 24.60 -39.80
C GLY A 677 12.74 23.93 -40.16
N LYS A 678 13.57 24.62 -40.95
CA LYS A 678 14.84 24.08 -41.47
C LYS A 678 15.79 23.54 -40.40
N GLU A 679 15.80 24.15 -39.21
CA GLU A 679 16.64 23.72 -38.07
C GLU A 679 15.85 22.99 -36.97
N ASN A 680 14.52 22.86 -37.11
CA ASN A 680 13.61 22.36 -36.08
C ASN A 680 13.07 20.97 -36.46
N ILE A 681 11.75 20.82 -36.57
CA ILE A 681 11.08 19.57 -36.96
C ILE A 681 11.03 19.45 -38.49
N HIS A 682 11.50 18.32 -39.02
CA HIS A 682 11.27 17.93 -40.42
C HIS A 682 10.23 16.82 -40.48
N ILE A 683 9.38 16.85 -41.51
CA ILE A 683 8.28 15.91 -41.69
C ILE A 683 8.37 15.23 -43.06
N THR A 684 8.13 13.93 -43.06
CA THR A 684 7.86 13.13 -44.26
C THR A 684 6.49 12.46 -44.12
N VAL A 685 5.77 12.30 -45.22
CA VAL A 685 4.45 11.65 -45.26
C VAL A 685 4.48 10.54 -46.29
N MET A 686 4.06 9.35 -45.89
CA MET A 686 4.00 8.16 -46.74
C MET A 686 2.64 7.47 -46.59
N GLN A 687 2.15 6.91 -47.69
CA GLN A 687 0.95 6.08 -47.73
C GLN A 687 1.35 4.63 -48.00
N TYR A 688 0.76 3.66 -47.29
CA TYR A 688 1.03 2.24 -47.51
C TYR A 688 -0.24 1.40 -47.63
N SER A 689 -0.17 0.36 -48.45
CA SER A 689 -1.19 -0.68 -48.63
C SER A 689 -0.51 -1.99 -49.05
N ASP A 690 -0.69 -2.44 -50.29
CA ASP A 690 0.15 -3.45 -50.95
C ASP A 690 1.48 -2.86 -51.43
N THR A 691 1.49 -1.55 -51.72
CA THR A 691 2.66 -0.76 -52.11
C THR A 691 2.88 0.41 -51.16
N ILE A 692 4.06 1.04 -51.21
CA ILE A 692 4.40 2.21 -50.39
C ILE A 692 4.64 3.39 -51.32
N THR A 693 3.95 4.51 -51.06
CA THR A 693 4.06 5.75 -51.82
C THR A 693 4.58 6.86 -50.91
N LEU A 694 5.69 7.49 -51.30
CA LEU A 694 6.22 8.68 -50.61
C LEU A 694 5.46 9.92 -51.11
N GLU A 695 4.61 10.47 -50.26
CA GLU A 695 3.74 11.61 -50.60
C GLU A 695 4.42 12.95 -50.34
N TYR A 696 5.28 13.03 -49.32
CA TYR A 696 6.08 14.21 -49.03
C TYR A 696 7.44 13.83 -48.47
N SER A 697 8.53 14.29 -49.08
CA SER A 697 9.90 13.95 -48.70
C SER A 697 10.54 14.95 -47.74
N PHE A 698 11.47 14.49 -46.89
CA PHE A 698 12.33 15.39 -46.09
C PHE A 698 13.15 16.36 -46.95
N ARG A 699 13.37 16.06 -48.24
CA ARG A 699 14.07 16.94 -49.19
C ARG A 699 13.24 18.13 -49.67
N GLU A 700 11.92 18.06 -49.52
CA GLU A 700 11.02 19.15 -49.89
C GLU A 700 11.06 20.29 -48.86
N ILE A 701 10.39 21.39 -49.15
CA ILE A 701 10.44 22.62 -48.35
C ILE A 701 9.87 22.35 -46.95
N GLN A 702 10.70 22.32 -45.92
CA GLN A 702 10.26 22.10 -44.53
C GLN A 702 9.63 23.37 -43.92
N SER A 703 8.47 23.80 -44.44
CA SER A 703 7.62 24.85 -43.88
C SER A 703 6.20 24.34 -43.65
N LYS A 704 5.54 24.87 -42.62
CA LYS A 704 4.19 24.48 -42.22
C LYS A 704 3.19 24.66 -43.36
N GLU A 705 3.28 25.76 -44.10
CA GLU A 705 2.38 26.10 -45.20
C GLU A 705 2.51 25.10 -46.36
N SER A 706 3.75 24.79 -46.77
CA SER A 706 4.05 23.87 -47.88
C SER A 706 3.54 22.45 -47.57
N ILE A 707 3.79 21.99 -46.33
CA ILE A 707 3.38 20.65 -45.91
C ILE A 707 1.85 20.56 -45.82
N ILE A 708 1.16 21.55 -45.24
CA ILE A 708 -0.30 21.56 -45.14
C ILE A 708 -0.95 21.59 -46.54
N GLU A 709 -0.43 22.41 -47.46
CA GLU A 709 -0.92 22.46 -48.83
C GLU A 709 -0.77 21.10 -49.52
N LYS A 710 0.41 20.46 -49.36
CA LYS A 710 0.64 19.12 -49.88
C LYS A 710 -0.33 18.11 -49.26
N VAL A 711 -0.44 18.05 -47.93
CA VAL A 711 -1.30 17.11 -47.19
C VAL A 711 -2.74 17.19 -47.68
N ARG A 712 -3.29 18.39 -47.89
CA ARG A 712 -4.67 18.56 -48.42
C ARG A 712 -4.82 17.94 -49.82
N SER A 713 -3.78 18.02 -50.64
CA SER A 713 -3.76 17.52 -52.02
C SER A 713 -3.39 16.04 -52.19
N ILE A 714 -3.01 15.32 -51.12
CA ILE A 714 -2.62 13.90 -51.21
C ILE A 714 -3.79 13.08 -51.78
N PRO A 715 -3.59 12.34 -52.89
CA PRO A 715 -4.57 11.42 -53.42
C PRO A 715 -4.61 10.13 -52.61
N TYR A 716 -5.81 9.54 -52.51
CA TYR A 716 -5.96 8.19 -51.97
C TYR A 716 -5.54 7.18 -53.04
N GLN A 717 -4.64 6.27 -52.71
CA GLN A 717 -4.06 5.31 -53.67
C GLN A 717 -4.85 4.00 -53.74
N GLY A 718 -5.50 3.59 -52.65
CA GLY A 718 -6.12 2.27 -52.56
C GLY A 718 -5.10 1.13 -52.49
N GLY A 719 -5.59 -0.09 -52.40
CA GLY A 719 -4.77 -1.30 -52.37
C GLY A 719 -5.41 -2.39 -51.52
N LYS A 720 -5.31 -3.64 -51.99
CA LYS A 720 -6.08 -4.76 -51.43
C LYS A 720 -5.49 -5.34 -50.14
N ALA A 721 -4.30 -4.89 -49.74
CA ALA A 721 -3.53 -5.45 -48.63
C ALA A 721 -3.11 -4.35 -47.63
N THR A 722 -2.71 -4.77 -46.44
CA THR A 722 -2.19 -3.92 -45.36
C THR A 722 -0.81 -4.45 -44.96
N ASN A 723 0.18 -4.28 -45.84
CA ASN A 723 1.52 -4.85 -45.65
C ASN A 723 2.34 -4.01 -44.65
N THR A 724 2.04 -4.18 -43.36
CA THR A 724 2.65 -3.42 -42.25
C THR A 724 4.11 -3.81 -42.08
N GLY A 725 4.46 -5.09 -42.24
CA GLY A 725 5.84 -5.57 -42.16
C GLY A 725 6.73 -4.94 -43.23
N HIS A 726 6.28 -4.95 -44.49
CA HIS A 726 6.97 -4.32 -45.62
C HIS A 726 7.12 -2.80 -45.44
N ALA A 727 6.10 -2.12 -44.89
CA ALA A 727 6.18 -0.70 -44.57
C ALA A 727 7.30 -0.40 -43.56
N LEU A 728 7.39 -1.18 -42.48
CA LEU A 728 8.43 -1.02 -41.47
C LEU A 728 9.83 -1.28 -42.02
N ASP A 729 10.00 -2.31 -42.85
CA ASP A 729 11.27 -2.61 -43.52
C ASP A 729 11.73 -1.46 -44.43
N TYR A 730 10.81 -0.91 -45.23
CA TYR A 730 11.09 0.23 -46.09
C TYR A 730 11.55 1.45 -45.29
N ILE A 731 10.85 1.77 -44.19
CA ILE A 731 11.18 2.94 -43.37
C ILE A 731 12.56 2.79 -42.74
N SER A 732 12.84 1.60 -42.17
CA SER A 732 14.13 1.31 -41.55
C SER A 732 15.30 1.40 -42.52
N LYS A 733 15.12 0.99 -43.79
CA LYS A 733 16.19 0.93 -44.79
C LYS A 733 16.35 2.21 -45.61
N HIS A 734 15.26 2.94 -45.86
CA HIS A 734 15.24 4.02 -46.85
C HIS A 734 14.85 5.38 -46.28
N THR A 735 13.83 5.48 -45.42
CA THR A 735 13.20 6.78 -45.08
C THR A 735 14.13 7.76 -44.39
N PHE A 736 14.89 7.33 -43.38
CA PHE A 736 15.76 8.21 -42.59
C PHE A 736 17.20 8.29 -43.11
N THR A 737 17.46 7.88 -44.35
CA THR A 737 18.79 7.97 -44.96
C THR A 737 19.09 9.41 -45.40
N SER A 738 20.37 9.80 -45.37
CA SER A 738 20.82 11.09 -45.95
C SER A 738 20.44 11.21 -47.44
N ALA A 739 20.38 10.08 -48.14
CA ALA A 739 19.91 9.98 -49.52
C ALA A 739 18.42 10.33 -49.70
N ASN A 740 17.62 10.32 -48.63
CA ASN A 740 16.22 10.75 -48.63
C ASN A 740 15.98 12.01 -47.79
N GLY A 741 17.05 12.71 -47.38
CA GLY A 741 16.98 13.98 -46.67
C GLY A 741 16.87 13.85 -45.14
N GLY A 742 16.94 12.63 -44.60
CA GLY A 742 16.95 12.40 -43.15
C GLY A 742 18.26 12.84 -42.50
N ARG A 743 18.17 13.57 -41.38
CA ARG A 743 19.31 14.07 -40.62
C ARG A 743 19.84 12.97 -39.70
N GLN A 744 21.12 12.61 -39.82
CA GLN A 744 21.69 11.50 -39.03
C GLN A 744 21.93 11.83 -37.55
N ASN A 745 21.96 13.11 -37.18
CA ASN A 745 22.29 13.58 -35.84
C ASN A 745 21.07 14.06 -35.03
N VAL A 746 19.86 13.69 -35.45
CA VAL A 746 18.61 14.03 -34.75
C VAL A 746 17.80 12.75 -34.49
N PRO A 747 16.99 12.69 -33.43
CA PRO A 747 16.13 11.54 -33.21
C PRO A 747 15.14 11.36 -34.37
N HIS A 748 14.83 10.10 -34.68
CA HIS A 748 13.86 9.72 -35.71
C HIS A 748 12.63 9.11 -35.04
N LEU A 749 11.45 9.56 -35.46
CA LEU A 749 10.16 9.10 -34.93
C LEU A 749 9.18 8.80 -36.05
N VAL A 750 8.40 7.74 -35.89
CA VAL A 750 7.42 7.27 -36.88
C VAL A 750 6.06 7.18 -36.24
N TYR A 751 5.08 7.91 -36.75
CA TYR A 751 3.67 7.72 -36.44
C TYR A 751 3.03 6.86 -37.52
N MET A 752 2.68 5.62 -37.17
CA MET A 752 2.13 4.65 -38.12
C MET A 752 0.63 4.44 -37.89
N LEU A 753 -0.21 4.94 -38.78
CA LEU A 753 -1.66 4.79 -38.68
C LEU A 753 -2.11 3.51 -39.39
N SER A 754 -2.71 2.59 -38.62
CA SER A 754 -3.24 1.31 -39.10
C SER A 754 -4.66 1.09 -38.58
N SER A 755 -5.56 0.68 -39.47
CA SER A 755 -6.97 0.42 -39.20
C SER A 755 -7.34 -1.04 -39.45
N ASN A 756 -6.42 -1.85 -39.97
CA ASN A 756 -6.65 -3.26 -40.31
C ASN A 756 -5.48 -4.15 -39.84
N PRO A 757 -5.70 -5.46 -39.66
CA PRO A 757 -4.62 -6.40 -39.36
C PRO A 757 -3.64 -6.48 -40.54
N SER A 758 -2.38 -6.72 -40.21
CA SER A 758 -1.32 -6.89 -41.20
C SER A 758 -1.58 -8.11 -42.07
N THR A 759 -1.37 -7.95 -43.38
CA THR A 759 -1.48 -9.04 -44.35
C THR A 759 -0.15 -9.76 -44.60
N ASP A 760 0.94 -9.24 -44.06
CA ASP A 760 2.28 -9.80 -44.12
C ASP A 760 2.91 -9.97 -42.73
N VAL A 761 4.03 -10.69 -42.69
CA VAL A 761 4.74 -11.00 -41.43
C VAL A 761 5.49 -9.76 -40.95
N ILE A 762 5.18 -9.34 -39.72
CA ILE A 762 5.89 -8.26 -39.04
C ILE A 762 7.17 -8.84 -38.44
N THR A 763 8.34 -8.39 -38.91
CA THR A 763 9.65 -8.79 -38.37
C THR A 763 10.34 -7.58 -37.75
N ARG A 764 10.74 -7.69 -36.47
CA ARG A 764 11.40 -6.60 -35.74
C ARG A 764 12.92 -6.70 -35.93
N HIS A 765 13.54 -5.66 -36.51
CA HIS A 765 14.98 -5.61 -36.74
C HIS A 765 15.73 -5.04 -35.51
N PRO A 766 16.99 -5.43 -35.26
CA PRO A 766 17.78 -4.97 -34.09
C PRO A 766 17.98 -3.44 -34.02
N ARG A 767 17.92 -2.74 -35.16
CA ARG A 767 17.96 -1.27 -35.28
C ARG A 767 16.57 -0.66 -35.48
N SER A 768 15.57 -1.14 -34.75
CA SER A 768 14.20 -0.67 -34.90
C SER A 768 14.09 0.85 -34.69
N ILE A 769 13.58 1.52 -35.72
CA ILE A 769 13.05 2.90 -35.68
C ILE A 769 12.04 3.05 -34.53
N ASN A 770 11.96 4.24 -33.92
CA ASN A 770 10.94 4.52 -32.92
C ASN A 770 9.58 4.66 -33.60
N VAL A 771 8.72 3.64 -33.48
CA VAL A 771 7.38 3.61 -34.06
C VAL A 771 6.33 3.76 -32.96
N ILE A 772 5.44 4.72 -33.14
CA ILE A 772 4.25 4.94 -32.32
C ILE A 772 3.03 4.68 -33.21
N PRO A 773 2.43 3.49 -33.12
CA PRO A 773 1.28 3.15 -33.93
C PRO A 773 0.02 3.90 -33.49
N ILE A 774 -0.85 4.24 -34.43
CA ILE A 774 -2.17 4.80 -34.22
C ILE A 774 -3.17 3.78 -34.78
N GLY A 775 -3.80 3.01 -33.89
CA GLY A 775 -4.72 1.92 -34.21
C GLY A 775 -6.18 2.37 -34.21
N ILE A 776 -6.95 2.08 -35.27
CA ILE A 776 -8.40 2.34 -35.30
C ILE A 776 -9.17 1.03 -35.12
N THR A 777 -9.77 0.85 -33.94
CA THR A 777 -10.54 -0.33 -33.55
C THR A 777 -11.99 -0.24 -34.05
N PRO A 778 -12.73 -1.37 -34.17
CA PRO A 778 -12.36 -2.74 -33.80
C PRO A 778 -11.49 -3.49 -34.81
N SER A 779 -11.30 -2.96 -36.02
CA SER A 779 -10.63 -3.68 -37.10
C SER A 779 -9.12 -3.79 -36.94
N ALA A 780 -8.45 -2.78 -36.37
CA ALA A 780 -7.00 -2.83 -36.13
C ALA A 780 -6.62 -3.94 -35.14
N ASN A 781 -5.58 -4.72 -35.47
CA ASN A 781 -5.04 -5.73 -34.58
C ASN A 781 -4.10 -5.10 -33.53
N VAL A 782 -4.64 -4.86 -32.33
CA VAL A 782 -3.90 -4.22 -31.23
C VAL A 782 -2.64 -5.00 -30.84
N GLN A 783 -2.63 -6.33 -30.96
CA GLN A 783 -1.47 -7.13 -30.58
C GLN A 783 -0.31 -6.91 -31.56
N GLU A 784 -0.59 -6.79 -32.86
CA GLU A 784 0.40 -6.43 -33.88
C GLU A 784 0.97 -5.03 -33.65
N LEU A 785 0.10 -4.06 -33.32
CA LEU A 785 0.54 -2.70 -33.01
C LEU A 785 1.43 -2.66 -31.76
N ARG A 786 1.11 -3.44 -30.73
CA ARG A 786 1.96 -3.56 -29.53
C ARG A 786 3.34 -4.14 -29.84
N MET A 787 3.42 -5.13 -30.73
CA MET A 787 4.71 -5.74 -31.12
C MET A 787 5.68 -4.73 -31.76
N ILE A 788 5.16 -3.70 -32.44
CA ILE A 788 5.97 -2.69 -33.14
C ILE A 788 6.14 -1.38 -32.37
N SER A 789 5.52 -1.24 -31.19
CA SER A 789 5.48 0.01 -30.43
C SER A 789 6.77 0.28 -29.66
N GLN A 790 7.43 1.40 -29.96
CA GLN A 790 8.62 1.91 -29.26
C GLN A 790 8.83 3.40 -29.53
N PRO A 791 9.12 4.26 -28.54
CA PRO A 791 9.26 3.97 -27.10
C PRO A 791 7.93 3.90 -26.35
N ASN A 792 6.83 4.36 -26.94
CA ASN A 792 5.54 4.49 -26.27
C ASN A 792 4.55 3.42 -26.77
N SER A 793 3.53 3.11 -25.96
CA SER A 793 2.40 2.26 -26.34
C SER A 793 1.64 2.79 -27.58
N PRO A 794 0.92 1.92 -28.32
CA PRO A 794 0.14 2.37 -29.47
C PRO A 794 -1.04 3.23 -29.03
N ILE A 795 -1.31 4.29 -29.78
CA ILE A 795 -2.50 5.14 -29.61
C ILE A 795 -3.70 4.39 -30.19
N ILE A 796 -4.62 3.94 -29.34
CA ILE A 796 -5.79 3.17 -29.78
C ILE A 796 -7.04 4.05 -29.78
N LEU A 797 -7.70 4.14 -30.93
CA LEU A 797 -8.89 4.95 -31.16
C LEU A 797 -10.07 4.04 -31.51
N GLN A 798 -11.27 4.44 -31.10
CA GLN A 798 -12.49 3.66 -31.32
C GLN A 798 -13.11 3.90 -32.70
N SER A 799 -12.73 4.97 -33.39
CA SER A 799 -13.24 5.32 -34.72
C SER A 799 -12.39 6.38 -35.42
N TYR A 800 -12.65 6.59 -36.71
CA TYR A 800 -12.10 7.72 -37.46
C TYR A 800 -12.57 9.09 -36.93
N HIS A 801 -13.70 9.17 -36.21
CA HIS A 801 -14.14 10.42 -35.59
C HIS A 801 -13.16 10.87 -34.49
N THR A 802 -12.79 9.93 -33.61
CA THR A 802 -11.83 10.15 -32.52
C THR A 802 -10.41 10.47 -33.02
N LEU A 803 -10.09 10.17 -34.29
CA LEU A 803 -8.81 10.54 -34.91
C LEU A 803 -8.62 12.05 -35.05
N ILE A 804 -9.68 12.82 -35.25
CA ILE A 804 -9.58 14.30 -35.36
C ILE A 804 -9.65 14.96 -33.98
N GLU A 805 -10.41 14.37 -33.06
CA GLU A 805 -10.67 14.95 -31.74
C GLU A 805 -9.54 14.67 -30.74
N GLU A 806 -9.02 13.44 -30.69
CA GLU A 806 -8.13 12.98 -29.62
C GLU A 806 -6.68 12.81 -30.08
N ALA A 807 -6.46 12.25 -31.27
CA ALA A 807 -5.12 11.91 -31.75
C ALA A 807 -4.13 13.10 -31.89
N PRO A 808 -4.54 14.32 -32.30
CA PRO A 808 -3.60 15.43 -32.44
C PRO A 808 -2.90 15.80 -31.13
N GLU A 809 -3.65 15.80 -30.03
CA GLU A 809 -3.08 16.11 -28.72
C GLU A 809 -2.12 15.02 -28.26
N LEU A 810 -2.49 13.74 -28.46
CA LEU A 810 -1.65 12.58 -28.10
C LEU A 810 -0.33 12.56 -28.89
N VAL A 811 -0.38 12.88 -30.18
CA VAL A 811 0.81 12.97 -31.05
C VAL A 811 1.72 14.12 -30.60
N LEU A 812 1.18 15.32 -30.38
CA LEU A 812 1.97 16.48 -29.96
C LEU A 812 2.61 16.27 -28.58
N GLN A 813 1.90 15.62 -27.67
CA GLN A 813 2.42 15.30 -26.35
C GLN A 813 3.60 14.31 -26.41
N SER A 814 3.52 13.33 -27.31
CA SER A 814 4.52 12.29 -27.49
C SER A 814 5.83 12.79 -28.12
N CYS A 815 5.77 13.67 -29.13
CA CYS A 815 6.99 14.17 -29.82
C CYS A 815 7.55 15.47 -29.25
N CYS A 816 6.69 16.36 -28.75
CA CYS A 816 6.96 17.80 -28.85
C CYS A 816 6.87 18.54 -27.50
N SER A 817 6.82 17.82 -26.37
CA SER A 817 6.90 18.38 -25.01
C SER A 817 8.36 18.58 -24.55
N HIS A 818 8.63 19.64 -23.77
CA HIS A 818 9.98 20.17 -23.51
C HIS A 818 10.92 19.22 -22.70
N LYS A 819 10.44 18.12 -22.13
CA LYS A 819 11.27 17.24 -21.26
C LYS A 819 11.48 15.78 -21.71
N ALA A 820 10.72 15.25 -22.67
CA ALA A 820 10.67 13.79 -22.89
C ALA A 820 11.89 13.14 -23.60
N TRP A 821 12.65 13.89 -24.41
CA TRP A 821 13.67 13.30 -25.30
C TRP A 821 15.13 13.59 -24.91
N THR A 822 15.36 14.43 -23.88
CA THR A 822 16.71 14.73 -23.36
C THR A 822 17.15 13.80 -22.23
N GLU A 823 16.23 13.10 -21.55
CA GLU A 823 16.57 12.20 -20.42
C GLU A 823 16.61 10.71 -20.80
N ARG A 824 16.00 10.28 -21.92
CA ARG A 824 15.89 8.84 -22.29
C ARG A 824 17.02 8.30 -23.19
N LEU A 825 17.98 9.14 -23.57
CA LEU A 825 19.16 8.74 -24.37
C LEU A 825 20.41 8.48 -23.51
N GLU A 826 20.33 8.60 -22.18
CA GLU A 826 21.26 7.91 -21.30
C GLU A 826 20.89 6.43 -21.28
N LEU A 827 21.41 5.66 -22.26
CA LEU A 827 21.56 4.21 -22.10
C LEU A 827 22.27 3.92 -20.76
N CYS A 828 21.99 2.75 -20.18
CA CYS A 828 22.64 2.24 -18.97
C CYS A 828 24.18 2.26 -19.08
N ASN A 829 24.81 3.42 -18.85
CA ASN A 829 26.26 3.58 -18.89
C ASN A 829 26.86 3.46 -17.48
N LYS A 830 26.09 2.92 -16.52
CA LYS A 830 26.62 2.58 -15.20
C LYS A 830 27.39 1.28 -15.29
N PRO A 831 28.58 1.18 -14.65
CA PRO A 831 29.35 -0.05 -14.64
C PRO A 831 28.53 -1.21 -14.09
N MET A 832 28.43 -2.32 -14.84
CA MET A 832 27.59 -3.45 -14.48
C MET A 832 28.09 -4.76 -15.10
N ASP A 833 28.13 -5.83 -14.31
CA ASP A 833 28.40 -7.18 -14.81
C ASP A 833 27.08 -7.92 -15.09
N VAL A 834 26.92 -8.44 -16.30
CA VAL A 834 25.72 -9.13 -16.78
C VAL A 834 26.07 -10.57 -17.13
N MET A 835 25.37 -11.54 -16.54
CA MET A 835 25.54 -12.97 -16.87
C MET A 835 24.27 -13.55 -17.47
N PHE A 836 24.39 -14.07 -18.69
CA PHE A 836 23.32 -14.80 -19.36
C PHE A 836 23.38 -16.29 -19.01
N LEU A 837 22.26 -16.84 -18.55
CA LEU A 837 22.09 -18.26 -18.26
C LEU A 837 21.29 -18.90 -19.39
N LEU A 838 21.95 -19.70 -20.23
CA LEU A 838 21.33 -20.38 -21.37
C LEU A 838 20.95 -21.81 -20.99
N ASP A 839 19.70 -22.19 -21.17
CA ASP A 839 19.25 -23.57 -20.95
C ASP A 839 19.75 -24.43 -22.13
N GLY A 840 20.72 -25.31 -21.85
CA GLY A 840 21.28 -26.25 -22.83
C GLY A 840 20.61 -27.62 -22.82
N SER A 841 19.54 -27.80 -22.05
CA SER A 841 18.89 -29.10 -21.88
C SER A 841 18.21 -29.58 -23.16
N PRO A 842 17.98 -30.90 -23.30
CA PRO A 842 17.29 -31.46 -24.46
C PRO A 842 15.80 -31.07 -24.55
N ASN A 843 15.27 -30.33 -23.57
CA ASN A 843 13.91 -29.80 -23.61
C ASN A 843 13.78 -28.56 -24.50
N ILE A 844 14.90 -27.91 -24.82
CA ILE A 844 14.96 -26.73 -25.71
C ILE A 844 15.32 -27.20 -27.11
N GLY A 845 14.51 -26.85 -28.11
CA GLY A 845 14.81 -27.18 -29.50
C GLY A 845 15.98 -26.36 -30.06
N ALA A 846 16.69 -26.87 -31.06
CA ALA A 846 17.84 -26.17 -31.67
C ALA A 846 17.50 -24.77 -32.20
N SER A 847 16.28 -24.56 -32.71
CA SER A 847 15.79 -23.24 -33.15
C SER A 847 15.62 -22.27 -31.98
N GLU A 848 15.07 -22.75 -30.86
CA GLU A 848 14.85 -21.94 -29.66
C GLU A 848 16.19 -21.60 -28.99
N PHE A 849 17.14 -22.53 -29.00
CA PHE A 849 18.49 -22.28 -28.51
C PHE A 849 19.22 -21.21 -29.37
N GLU A 850 19.03 -21.22 -30.69
CA GLU A 850 19.58 -20.18 -31.57
C GLU A 850 18.90 -18.83 -31.33
N GLU A 851 17.60 -18.79 -31.02
CA GLU A 851 16.92 -17.56 -30.60
C GLU A 851 17.50 -16.97 -29.31
N MET A 852 17.85 -17.82 -28.33
CA MET A 852 18.53 -17.36 -27.11
C MET A 852 19.90 -16.75 -27.42
N LYS A 853 20.68 -17.34 -28.34
CA LYS A 853 21.97 -16.77 -28.79
C LYS A 853 21.78 -15.43 -29.50
N ASN A 854 20.79 -15.35 -30.41
CA ASN A 854 20.47 -14.11 -31.14
C ASN A 854 20.08 -12.98 -30.19
N PHE A 855 19.36 -13.29 -29.11
CA PHE A 855 19.03 -12.32 -28.08
C PHE A 855 20.29 -11.79 -27.36
N VAL A 856 21.20 -12.67 -26.95
CA VAL A 856 22.46 -12.27 -26.30
C VAL A 856 23.32 -11.42 -27.24
N GLN A 857 23.37 -11.76 -28.53
CA GLN A 857 24.07 -10.95 -29.54
C GLN A 857 23.45 -9.56 -29.69
N ALA A 858 22.12 -9.48 -29.82
CA ALA A 858 21.41 -8.21 -29.93
C ALA A 858 21.63 -7.31 -28.69
N PHE A 859 21.69 -7.92 -27.50
CA PHE A 859 22.04 -7.18 -26.28
C PHE A 859 23.45 -6.60 -26.37
N ILE A 860 24.47 -7.42 -26.67
CA ILE A 860 25.88 -7.01 -26.76
C ILE A 860 26.06 -5.91 -27.82
N GLU A 861 25.35 -5.98 -28.93
CA GLU A 861 25.41 -4.96 -30.01
C GLU A 861 24.73 -3.64 -29.65
N SER A 862 23.77 -3.66 -28.71
CA SER A 862 23.01 -2.48 -28.28
C SER A 862 23.57 -1.80 -27.04
N ALA A 863 24.32 -2.53 -26.22
CA ALA A 863 24.87 -2.06 -24.96
C ALA A 863 26.25 -1.40 -25.15
N ASP A 864 26.59 -0.43 -24.29
CA ASP A 864 27.92 0.17 -24.23
C ASP A 864 28.89 -0.80 -23.53
N ILE A 865 29.37 -1.81 -24.26
CA ILE A 865 30.30 -2.83 -23.75
C ILE A 865 31.71 -2.26 -23.74
N SER A 866 32.31 -2.18 -22.56
CA SER A 866 33.71 -1.79 -22.37
C SER A 866 34.25 -2.35 -21.08
N ASN A 867 35.57 -2.36 -20.92
CA ASN A 867 36.24 -2.73 -19.66
C ASN A 867 35.92 -1.80 -18.46
N THR A 868 35.13 -0.74 -18.66
CA THR A 868 34.78 0.27 -17.66
C THR A 868 33.28 0.49 -17.48
N SER A 869 32.46 -0.15 -18.31
CA SER A 869 31.00 -0.01 -18.32
C SER A 869 30.35 -1.39 -18.13
N ILE A 870 29.78 -1.97 -19.17
CA ILE A 870 29.07 -3.24 -19.08
C ILE A 870 30.02 -4.38 -19.45
N HIS A 871 30.14 -5.36 -18.56
CA HIS A 871 30.78 -6.63 -18.85
C HIS A 871 29.73 -7.74 -19.03
N VAL A 872 30.00 -8.66 -19.95
CA VAL A 872 29.09 -9.76 -20.30
C VAL A 872 29.76 -11.11 -20.08
N SER A 873 28.99 -12.03 -19.50
CA SER A 873 29.31 -13.44 -19.28
C SER A 873 28.16 -14.31 -19.77
N VAL A 874 28.47 -15.52 -20.22
CA VAL A 874 27.48 -16.48 -20.72
C VAL A 874 27.78 -17.85 -20.13
N LEU A 875 26.80 -18.43 -19.45
CA LEU A 875 26.87 -19.75 -18.86
C LEU A 875 25.71 -20.59 -19.39
N GLN A 876 26.01 -21.78 -19.88
CA GLN A 876 25.02 -22.77 -20.23
C GLN A 876 24.78 -23.71 -19.05
N TYR A 877 23.52 -23.97 -18.70
CA TYR A 877 23.15 -24.91 -17.64
C TYR A 877 22.29 -26.05 -18.20
N ALA A 878 22.51 -27.25 -17.69
CA ALA A 878 21.72 -28.45 -17.99
C ALA A 878 21.94 -29.44 -16.84
N ARG A 879 22.46 -30.64 -17.13
CA ARG A 879 23.00 -31.56 -16.12
C ARG A 879 24.30 -31.03 -15.49
N GLU A 880 25.15 -30.40 -16.30
CA GLU A 880 26.37 -29.72 -15.87
C GLU A 880 26.34 -28.26 -16.32
N ASN A 881 27.02 -27.40 -15.57
CA ASN A 881 27.15 -25.98 -15.88
C ASN A 881 28.43 -25.77 -16.70
N ASN A 882 28.27 -25.20 -17.90
CA ASN A 882 29.36 -24.89 -18.81
C ASN A 882 29.49 -23.36 -18.92
N LEU A 883 30.56 -22.78 -18.37
CA LEU A 883 30.86 -21.36 -18.57
C LEU A 883 31.42 -21.15 -19.98
N GLU A 884 30.60 -20.63 -20.89
CA GLU A 884 30.96 -20.42 -22.30
C GLU A 884 31.74 -19.12 -22.50
N ILE A 885 31.35 -18.05 -21.80
CA ILE A 885 32.05 -16.75 -21.80
C ILE A 885 32.23 -16.32 -20.35
N SER A 886 33.48 -16.18 -19.92
CA SER A 886 33.83 -15.68 -18.58
C SER A 886 33.95 -14.16 -18.59
N LEU A 887 33.61 -13.49 -17.47
CA LEU A 887 33.84 -12.05 -17.27
C LEU A 887 35.31 -11.63 -17.47
N ASN A 888 36.26 -12.56 -17.30
CA ASN A 888 37.70 -12.30 -17.48
C ASN A 888 38.14 -12.25 -18.95
N LYS A 889 37.23 -12.45 -19.90
CA LYS A 889 37.50 -12.31 -21.34
C LYS A 889 37.47 -10.84 -21.75
N PRO A 890 38.18 -10.45 -22.84
CA PRO A 890 38.14 -9.08 -23.35
C PRO A 890 36.70 -8.64 -23.66
N GLN A 891 36.30 -7.50 -23.10
CA GLN A 891 34.94 -6.97 -23.18
C GLN A 891 34.82 -6.04 -24.39
N GLU A 892 34.92 -6.64 -25.58
CA GLU A 892 34.81 -5.97 -26.87
C GLU A 892 33.60 -6.53 -27.62
N THR A 893 32.69 -5.65 -28.05
CA THR A 893 31.42 -6.01 -28.71
C THR A 893 31.62 -7.03 -29.84
N GLU A 894 32.52 -6.77 -30.79
CA GLU A 894 32.73 -7.65 -31.95
C GLU A 894 33.24 -9.04 -31.56
N ASN A 895 34.14 -9.11 -30.56
CA ASN A 895 34.69 -10.38 -30.08
C ASN A 895 33.61 -11.18 -29.33
N LEU A 896 32.83 -10.54 -28.47
CA LEU A 896 31.78 -11.19 -27.70
C LEU A 896 30.64 -11.71 -28.59
N VAL A 897 30.21 -10.94 -29.60
CA VAL A 897 29.19 -11.39 -30.58
C VAL A 897 29.67 -12.66 -31.29
N ASN A 898 30.94 -12.68 -31.73
CA ASN A 898 31.55 -13.86 -32.35
C ASN A 898 31.63 -15.05 -31.39
N MET A 899 32.00 -14.82 -30.12
CA MET A 899 32.04 -15.88 -29.11
C MET A 899 30.65 -16.47 -28.85
N VAL A 900 29.60 -15.64 -28.76
CA VAL A 900 28.20 -16.08 -28.60
C VAL A 900 27.75 -16.88 -29.82
N HIS A 901 28.13 -16.46 -31.03
CA HIS A 901 27.79 -17.18 -32.26
C HIS A 901 28.31 -18.63 -32.25
N LEU A 902 29.49 -18.85 -31.68
CA LEU A 902 30.15 -20.16 -31.62
C LEU A 902 29.63 -21.09 -30.51
N ILE A 903 28.75 -20.61 -29.62
CA ILE A 903 28.17 -21.43 -28.56
C ILE A 903 27.29 -22.52 -29.18
N GLN A 904 27.52 -23.76 -28.77
CA GLN A 904 26.74 -24.93 -29.16
C GLN A 904 25.85 -25.42 -28.03
N GLN A 905 24.71 -26.01 -28.38
CA GLN A 905 23.84 -26.67 -27.39
C GLN A 905 24.50 -27.95 -26.91
N ARG A 906 24.86 -28.04 -25.61
CA ARG A 906 25.44 -29.25 -25.02
C ARG A 906 24.35 -30.08 -24.35
N GLU A 907 23.83 -31.07 -25.08
CA GLU A 907 22.78 -31.98 -24.60
C GLU A 907 23.30 -32.96 -23.51
N GLN A 908 23.50 -32.47 -22.29
CA GLN A 908 24.09 -33.28 -21.21
C GLN A 908 23.07 -33.92 -20.25
N GLY A 909 21.77 -33.78 -20.52
CA GLY A 909 20.69 -34.34 -19.68
C GLY A 909 19.75 -33.27 -19.11
N PRO A 910 18.81 -33.65 -18.22
CA PRO A 910 17.81 -32.72 -17.71
C PRO A 910 18.43 -31.64 -16.80
N THR A 911 17.80 -30.46 -16.79
CA THR A 911 18.18 -29.33 -15.94
C THR A 911 18.13 -29.70 -14.45
N ARG A 912 19.17 -29.34 -13.70
CA ARG A 912 19.19 -29.41 -12.23
C ARG A 912 19.47 -28.03 -11.65
N LEU A 913 18.42 -27.37 -11.16
CA LEU A 913 18.54 -26.11 -10.42
C LEU A 913 18.29 -26.39 -8.94
N GLY A 914 19.30 -26.13 -8.10
CA GLY A 914 19.17 -26.16 -6.63
C GLY A 914 19.45 -27.50 -5.93
N GLU A 915 20.49 -28.23 -6.33
CA GLU A 915 21.11 -29.20 -5.39
C GLU A 915 21.88 -28.48 -4.28
#